data_AF-A0A4S8K4A3-F1
#
_entry.id   AF-A0A4S8K4A3-F1
#
_cell.length_a   1.000
_cell.length_b   1.000
_cell.length_c   1.000
_cell.angle_alpha   90.00
_cell.angle_beta   90.00
_cell.angle_gamma   90.00
#
_symmetry.space_group_name_H-M   'P 1'
#
loop_
_entity.id
_entity.type
_entity.pdbx_description
1 polymer ?
#
loop_
_entity_poly.entity_id
_entity_poly.type
_entity_poly.pdbx_seq_one_letter_code
_entity_poly.pdbx_strand_id
1 'polypeptide(L)'
;MATAVALAAPLRLAPSRRWRFSADLRAEPPSRLSSRRGASASFPTAAATVPKVLDDSVIEPYGIRDYIERSRELIKPDGGPPRWFSPLECGARGTDSPLLLYLPGIDGTGLGLIRHHQRLGKIFDIWCLHIPVMDRTSFEGLVEYVERTINSEKSYSLNKPIYLVGESIGACLALAVAARNPDFDLVMILANPATSFSKSQLQSVSTFLGILPEPLHVTIPYFVNFITGYHLTFRDLPDNFNDMLADLSFLVDILPKESFVWKLDLLKSAALFVNSRLHVVKAQILILASGRDQLLPSREEAERICSNLPNCRIRHFKESGHTMFLENGIDLVTIIKGAGYYRRSSQIDYVSDYLLPTPLEFQQATEIYRWFDLATSPVMLSTLQNGKIVKGLMGIPSKGPTLLVGYHMLLGLELGIMFSRFFTEKRIHLRGLAHPFMFNRASEQLMPDSSSFDGHRLMGAVPVSATNFYKLLSMKSFVLLYPGGAREALHRKGEEYKLFWPEKSEFIRMTSKFGATIIPFGVVGEDDMCDVLLDYEDLVKIPFYDTLNKRINQDGVRLRTDTVEEVGNQDLYPPVLLPKIPGRLYFLFGKPIETRGRSEELRDRRQAQQLYIHVKSEVENCMAYLMEKREKDPYRNLLPRLLYQTTNGFTTEVPTFEI
;
A
#
# COMPACT_ATOMS: atom_id res chain seq x y z
N MET A 1 10.41 68.80 11.42
CA MET A 1 11.09 69.13 12.69
C MET A 1 11.07 67.90 13.58
N ALA A 2 12.22 67.57 14.16
CA ALA A 2 12.44 66.65 15.27
C ALA A 2 12.15 65.15 15.08
N THR A 3 13.26 64.44 14.86
CA THR A 3 13.59 63.08 15.33
C THR A 3 13.38 62.94 16.85
N ALA A 4 12.72 61.88 17.31
CA ALA A 4 12.86 61.37 18.68
C ALA A 4 12.52 59.87 18.80
N VAL A 5 13.56 59.14 19.18
CA VAL A 5 13.73 57.78 19.72
C VAL A 5 12.55 57.20 20.51
N ALA A 6 12.23 55.92 20.28
CA ALA A 6 11.82 54.99 21.34
C ALA A 6 12.23 53.55 20.99
N LEU A 7 13.01 52.94 21.89
CA LEU A 7 13.54 51.57 21.86
C LEU A 7 12.41 50.52 21.85
N ALA A 8 12.46 49.59 20.89
CA ALA A 8 11.75 48.32 20.98
C ALA A 8 12.73 47.24 21.47
N ALA A 9 12.53 46.78 22.71
CA ALA A 9 13.20 45.60 23.25
C ALA A 9 12.74 44.34 22.49
N PRO A 10 13.62 43.37 22.19
CA PRO A 10 13.20 42.12 21.60
C PRO A 10 12.51 41.25 22.66
N LEU A 11 11.21 41.02 22.47
CA LEU A 11 10.47 39.94 23.11
C LEU A 11 11.18 38.61 22.79
N ARG A 12 11.86 38.04 23.80
CA ARG A 12 12.35 36.66 23.76
C ARG A 12 11.16 35.73 23.64
N LEU A 13 10.94 35.20 22.43
CA LEU A 13 10.11 34.01 22.23
C LEU A 13 10.76 32.84 22.98
N ALA A 14 10.03 32.25 23.92
CA ALA A 14 10.41 30.99 24.53
C ALA A 14 10.55 29.91 23.43
N PRO A 15 11.54 29.00 23.50
CA PRO A 15 11.67 27.94 22.50
C PRO A 15 10.43 27.04 22.59
N SER A 16 9.64 27.00 21.51
CA SER A 16 8.55 26.04 21.37
C SER A 16 9.16 24.64 21.46
N ARG A 17 8.80 23.85 22.49
CA ARG A 17 9.23 22.45 22.58
C ARG A 17 8.75 21.73 21.34
N ARG A 18 9.65 21.10 20.58
CA ARG A 18 9.39 20.39 19.31
C ARG A 18 9.12 18.88 19.50
N TRP A 19 9.32 18.36 20.70
CA TRP A 19 9.24 16.92 21.04
C TRP A 19 8.61 16.70 22.42
N ARG A 20 7.97 15.54 22.63
CA ARG A 20 7.60 15.04 23.97
C ARG A 20 8.48 13.84 24.32
N PHE A 21 9.28 13.93 25.39
CA PHE A 21 10.14 12.84 25.86
C PHE A 21 9.41 11.92 26.85
N SER A 22 9.92 10.71 27.07
CA SER A 22 9.28 9.67 27.89
C SER A 22 8.90 10.08 29.33
N ALA A 23 9.60 11.05 29.93
CA ALA A 23 9.23 11.61 31.23
C ALA A 23 7.91 12.42 31.16
N ASP A 24 7.69 13.15 30.05
CA ASP A 24 6.48 13.94 29.78
C ASP A 24 5.32 13.07 29.26
N LEU A 25 5.61 11.90 28.67
CA LEU A 25 4.60 10.96 28.15
C LEU A 25 3.79 10.25 29.26
N ARG A 26 4.28 10.25 30.51
CA ARG A 26 3.58 9.66 31.67
C ARG A 26 2.65 10.63 32.40
N ALA A 27 2.66 11.92 32.05
CA ALA A 27 2.11 12.98 32.91
C ALA A 27 0.66 13.42 32.60
N GLU A 28 0.02 12.97 31.52
CA GLU A 28 -1.37 13.33 31.24
C GLU A 28 -2.29 12.11 31.20
N PRO A 29 -3.08 11.86 32.27
CA PRO A 29 -4.20 10.93 32.17
C PRO A 29 -5.26 11.53 31.22
N PRO A 30 -5.94 10.73 30.39
CA PRO A 30 -7.12 11.21 29.68
C PRO A 30 -8.13 11.68 30.73
N SER A 31 -8.57 12.92 30.63
CA SER A 31 -9.63 13.45 31.49
C SER A 31 -10.84 12.53 31.40
N ARG A 32 -11.17 11.90 32.53
CA ARG A 32 -12.38 11.09 32.68
C ARG A 32 -13.59 12.03 32.54
N LEU A 33 -14.14 12.14 31.34
CA LEU A 33 -15.51 12.60 31.17
C LEU A 33 -16.44 11.54 31.77
N SER A 34 -17.09 11.95 32.85
CA SER A 34 -17.99 11.16 33.69
C SER A 34 -19.01 10.36 32.89
N SER A 35 -19.18 9.09 33.25
CA SER A 35 -20.26 8.22 32.84
C SER A 35 -21.63 8.83 33.19
N ARG A 36 -22.44 9.17 32.17
CA ARG A 36 -23.89 9.19 32.31
C ARG A 36 -24.46 7.93 31.66
N ARG A 37 -24.91 6.99 32.50
CA ARG A 37 -25.81 5.91 32.10
C ARG A 37 -27.19 6.49 31.76
N GLY A 38 -27.78 6.02 30.67
CA GLY A 38 -29.22 6.08 30.40
C GLY A 38 -29.69 7.25 29.54
N ALA A 39 -29.65 7.09 28.21
CA ALA A 39 -30.65 7.66 27.30
C ALA A 39 -30.57 6.94 25.95
N SER A 40 -31.74 6.64 25.39
CA SER A 40 -31.99 5.95 24.12
C SER A 40 -31.11 6.40 22.95
N ALA A 41 -30.68 5.45 22.13
CA ALA A 41 -30.01 5.69 20.85
C ALA A 41 -30.92 6.48 19.89
N SER A 42 -30.79 7.80 19.87
CA SER A 42 -31.27 8.65 18.79
C SER A 42 -30.11 8.91 17.82
N PHE A 43 -30.23 8.37 16.61
CA PHE A 43 -29.31 8.66 15.50
C PHE A 43 -29.29 10.17 15.23
N PRO A 44 -28.11 10.82 15.17
CA PRO A 44 -28.04 12.18 14.67
C PRO A 44 -28.38 12.17 13.18
N THR A 45 -29.42 12.89 12.79
CA THR A 45 -29.66 13.32 11.41
C THR A 45 -28.52 14.26 11.01
N ALA A 46 -27.42 13.69 10.51
CA ALA A 46 -26.36 14.44 9.86
C ALA A 46 -26.86 14.92 8.49
N ALA A 47 -26.79 16.23 8.26
CA ALA A 47 -26.81 16.79 6.92
C ALA A 47 -25.80 16.01 6.06
N ALA A 48 -26.24 15.53 4.90
CA ALA A 48 -25.48 14.57 4.09
C ALA A 48 -24.19 15.19 3.53
N THR A 49 -23.10 15.14 4.29
CA THR A 49 -21.75 15.33 3.78
C THR A 49 -21.46 14.24 2.76
N VAL A 50 -21.08 14.63 1.55
CA VAL A 50 -20.62 13.71 0.50
C VAL A 50 -19.52 12.80 1.09
N PRO A 51 -19.62 11.47 0.98
CA PRO A 51 -18.60 10.58 1.51
C PRO A 51 -17.22 10.93 0.93
N LYS A 52 -16.19 11.02 1.78
CA LYS A 52 -14.82 11.21 1.30
C LYS A 52 -14.37 9.97 0.51
N VAL A 53 -13.75 10.22 -0.63
CA VAL A 53 -13.34 9.21 -1.61
C VAL A 53 -11.81 9.11 -1.71
N LEU A 54 -11.13 10.18 -1.29
CA LEU A 54 -9.68 10.25 -1.08
C LEU A 54 -9.38 10.78 0.32
N ASP A 55 -8.15 10.53 0.74
CA ASP A 55 -7.51 11.33 1.77
C ASP A 55 -6.92 12.60 1.12
N ASP A 56 -7.71 13.69 1.13
CA ASP A 56 -7.35 15.01 0.56
C ASP A 56 -6.29 15.76 1.37
N SER A 57 -5.68 15.11 2.35
CA SER A 57 -4.65 15.74 3.16
C SER A 57 -3.38 16.00 2.36
N VAL A 58 -3.13 17.28 2.05
CA VAL A 58 -1.87 17.71 1.44
C VAL A 58 -0.86 17.87 2.56
N ILE A 59 0.20 17.06 2.53
CA ILE A 59 1.34 17.13 3.41
C ILE A 59 2.58 17.33 2.54
N GLU A 60 3.28 18.43 2.74
CA GLU A 60 4.62 18.57 2.21
C GLU A 60 5.60 17.82 3.14
N PRO A 61 6.27 16.76 2.66
CA PRO A 61 7.19 16.01 3.49
C PRO A 61 8.43 16.87 3.76
N TYR A 62 8.91 16.80 5.01
CA TYR A 62 10.18 17.43 5.39
C TYR A 62 11.33 16.97 4.49
N GLY A 63 12.27 17.86 4.23
CA GLY A 63 13.45 17.61 3.43
C GLY A 63 14.62 17.04 4.23
N ILE A 64 15.72 16.78 3.53
CA ILE A 64 16.97 16.42 4.19
C ILE A 64 17.52 17.56 5.07
N ARG A 65 17.27 18.81 4.69
CA ARG A 65 17.67 19.98 5.48
C ARG A 65 16.96 20.03 6.83
N ASP A 66 15.67 19.71 6.86
CA ASP A 66 14.92 19.62 8.12
C ASP A 66 15.45 18.49 9.02
N TYR A 67 15.83 17.35 8.42
CA TYR A 67 16.49 16.28 9.16
C TYR A 67 17.78 16.76 9.81
N ILE A 68 18.64 17.44 9.05
CA ILE A 68 19.92 17.98 9.54
C ILE A 68 19.68 18.99 10.67
N GLU A 69 18.85 20.01 10.44
CA GLU A 69 18.59 21.08 11.41
C GLU A 69 18.05 20.53 12.73
N ARG A 70 17.09 19.62 12.66
CA ARG A 70 16.46 19.06 13.87
C ARG A 70 17.34 18.06 14.58
N SER A 71 18.14 17.30 13.85
CA SER A 71 19.13 16.41 14.45
C SER A 71 20.17 17.18 15.25
N ARG A 72 20.56 18.39 14.82
CA ARG A 72 21.46 19.27 15.60
C ARG A 72 20.92 19.62 16.99
N GLU A 73 19.60 19.62 17.19
CA GLU A 73 19.01 19.82 18.51
C GLU A 73 19.15 18.59 19.41
N LEU A 74 19.12 17.38 18.82
CA LEU A 74 19.15 16.10 19.53
C LEU A 74 20.56 15.56 19.79
N ILE A 75 21.56 15.94 18.98
CA ILE A 75 22.95 15.49 19.15
C ILE A 75 23.78 16.37 20.10
N LYS A 76 23.16 17.39 20.70
CA LYS A 76 23.82 18.17 21.75
C LYS A 76 24.31 17.22 22.85
N PRO A 77 25.50 17.45 23.45
CA PRO A 77 26.02 16.58 24.50
C PRO A 77 25.08 16.61 25.71
N ASP A 78 24.15 15.66 25.76
CA ASP A 78 23.24 15.51 26.89
C ASP A 78 23.61 14.29 27.75
N GLY A 79 24.47 13.40 27.22
CA GLY A 79 25.02 12.23 27.93
C GLY A 79 23.96 11.29 28.51
N GLY A 80 22.71 11.41 28.07
CA GLY A 80 21.58 10.68 28.65
C GLY A 80 21.52 9.23 28.18
N PRO A 81 20.74 8.38 28.86
CA PRO A 81 20.45 7.03 28.37
C PRO A 81 19.56 7.07 27.11
N PRO A 82 19.45 5.95 26.37
CA PRO A 82 18.48 5.79 25.30
C PRO A 82 17.07 6.15 25.77
N ARG A 83 16.30 6.84 24.93
CA ARG A 83 15.00 7.40 25.31
C ARG A 83 14.01 7.44 24.16
N TRP A 84 12.73 7.34 24.50
CA TRP A 84 11.64 7.55 23.55
C TRP A 84 11.27 9.02 23.47
N PHE A 85 10.96 9.47 22.26
CA PHE A 85 10.25 10.72 22.02
C PHE A 85 9.13 10.53 21.00
N SER A 86 8.12 11.39 21.04
CA SER A 86 7.10 11.45 20.00
C SER A 86 7.22 12.78 19.22
N PRO A 87 7.28 12.75 17.88
CA PRO A 87 7.25 13.96 17.05
C PRO A 87 5.95 14.73 17.21
N LEU A 88 6.02 16.03 17.50
CA LEU A 88 4.80 16.85 17.67
C LEU A 88 4.00 17.02 16.37
N GLU A 89 4.66 16.91 15.22
CA GLU A 89 4.03 16.99 13.91
C GLU A 89 3.13 15.78 13.58
N CYS A 90 3.21 14.71 14.37
CA CYS A 90 2.26 13.59 14.27
C CYS A 90 0.82 14.00 14.65
N GLY A 91 0.65 15.14 15.33
CA GLY A 91 -0.66 15.64 15.75
C GLY A 91 -1.26 14.86 16.94
N ALA A 92 -2.56 15.05 17.17
CA ALA A 92 -3.27 14.40 18.27
C ALA A 92 -3.55 12.91 17.95
N ARG A 93 -3.35 12.05 18.95
CA ARG A 93 -3.55 10.59 18.88
C ARG A 93 -4.97 10.24 18.40
N GLY A 94 -5.09 9.39 17.40
CA GLY A 94 -6.34 8.69 17.10
C GLY A 94 -6.70 7.72 18.22
N THR A 95 -7.96 7.63 18.63
CA THR A 95 -8.41 6.77 19.75
C THR A 95 -8.11 5.28 19.54
N ASP A 96 -7.95 4.84 18.28
CA ASP A 96 -7.74 3.44 17.92
C ASP A 96 -6.44 3.16 17.14
N SER A 97 -5.54 4.14 17.06
CA SER A 97 -4.27 3.96 16.33
C SER A 97 -3.37 2.93 17.03
N PRO A 98 -2.80 1.94 16.29
CA PRO A 98 -1.79 1.05 16.84
C PRO A 98 -0.50 1.82 17.13
N LEU A 99 0.30 1.28 18.05
CA LEU A 99 1.60 1.84 18.39
C LEU A 99 2.62 1.47 17.31
N LEU A 100 3.43 2.45 16.89
CA LEU A 100 4.59 2.30 16.04
C LEU A 100 5.83 2.78 16.80
N LEU A 101 6.76 1.86 17.02
CA LEU A 101 8.08 2.12 17.56
C LEU A 101 9.09 2.19 16.41
N TYR A 102 9.71 3.34 16.21
CA TYR A 102 10.81 3.50 15.26
C TYR A 102 12.14 3.25 15.95
N LEU A 103 12.95 2.37 15.36
CA LEU A 103 14.28 1.99 15.81
C LEU A 103 15.30 2.51 14.78
N PRO A 104 16.15 3.48 15.16
CA PRO A 104 17.00 4.22 14.22
C PRO A 104 18.13 3.38 13.65
N GLY A 105 18.69 3.88 12.55
CA GLY A 105 19.95 3.43 12.00
C GLY A 105 21.16 3.80 12.87
N ILE A 106 22.34 3.72 12.26
CA ILE A 106 23.61 3.91 12.97
C ILE A 106 23.76 5.34 13.54
N ASP A 107 23.07 6.34 12.99
CA ASP A 107 23.08 7.71 13.52
C ASP A 107 22.50 7.80 14.95
N GLY A 108 21.50 6.97 15.27
CA GLY A 108 20.85 6.94 16.58
C GLY A 108 19.93 8.14 16.89
N THR A 109 19.74 9.06 15.94
CA THR A 109 18.96 10.30 16.17
C THR A 109 17.49 10.03 16.49
N GLY A 110 16.92 8.97 15.91
CA GLY A 110 15.49 8.70 15.94
C GLY A 110 14.68 9.52 14.93
N LEU A 111 15.33 10.29 14.05
CA LEU A 111 14.67 11.17 13.07
C LEU A 111 14.63 10.62 11.64
N GLY A 112 15.05 9.38 11.37
CA GLY A 112 15.04 8.83 10.01
C GLY A 112 13.64 8.73 9.38
N LEU A 113 12.56 8.77 10.18
CA LEU A 113 11.18 8.86 9.68
C LEU A 113 10.62 10.29 9.56
N ILE A 114 11.44 11.34 9.68
CA ILE A 114 10.97 12.74 9.69
C ILE A 114 10.06 13.09 8.50
N ARG A 115 10.38 12.57 7.31
CA ARG A 115 9.57 12.77 6.08
C ARG A 115 8.18 12.16 6.17
N HIS A 116 8.03 11.13 7.01
CA HIS A 116 6.84 10.29 7.11
C HIS A 116 5.98 10.59 8.35
N HIS A 117 6.53 11.28 9.36
CA HIS A 117 5.88 11.49 10.67
C HIS A 117 4.44 12.03 10.55
N GLN A 118 4.20 13.03 9.72
CA GLN A 118 2.87 13.62 9.55
C GLN A 118 1.85 12.64 8.95
N ARG A 119 2.26 11.81 7.98
CA ARG A 119 1.36 10.80 7.38
C ARG A 119 1.17 9.61 8.32
N LEU A 120 2.25 9.10 8.90
CA LEU A 120 2.20 7.99 9.85
C LEU A 120 1.38 8.38 11.09
N GLY A 121 1.52 9.61 11.60
CA GLY A 121 0.84 10.08 12.82
C GLY A 121 -0.69 10.10 12.72
N LYS A 122 -1.23 10.08 11.50
CA LYS A 122 -2.67 9.93 11.26
C LYS A 122 -3.19 8.53 11.54
N ILE A 123 -2.33 7.53 11.45
CA ILE A 123 -2.71 6.11 11.52
C ILE A 123 -1.98 5.34 12.63
N PHE A 124 -0.94 5.92 13.23
CA PHE A 124 -0.16 5.34 14.32
C PHE A 124 0.02 6.32 15.49
N ASP A 125 0.16 5.79 16.71
CA ASP A 125 0.87 6.49 17.78
C ASP A 125 2.36 6.21 17.60
N ILE A 126 3.19 7.23 17.41
CA ILE A 126 4.59 7.07 16.98
C ILE A 126 5.55 7.47 18.07
N TRP A 127 6.39 6.52 18.48
CA TRP A 127 7.50 6.76 19.38
C TRP A 127 8.80 6.41 18.66
N CYS A 128 9.72 7.36 18.61
CA CYS A 128 11.03 7.21 18.00
C CYS A 128 12.08 7.00 19.09
N LEU A 129 12.90 5.97 18.92
CA LEU A 129 14.03 5.71 19.81
C LEU A 129 15.17 6.67 19.46
N HIS A 130 15.61 7.44 20.44
CA HIS A 130 16.83 8.23 20.36
C HIS A 130 17.92 7.55 21.20
N ILE A 131 19.07 7.30 20.57
CA ILE A 131 20.30 6.77 21.17
C ILE A 131 21.34 7.90 21.08
N PRO A 132 21.64 8.58 22.20
CA PRO A 132 22.59 9.70 22.20
C PRO A 132 23.95 9.33 21.62
N VAL A 133 24.62 10.31 20.99
CA VAL A 133 25.88 10.09 20.26
C VAL A 133 26.96 9.42 21.12
N MET A 134 27.05 9.81 22.40
CA MET A 134 28.04 9.30 23.35
C MET A 134 27.52 8.12 24.18
N ASP A 135 26.30 7.65 23.94
CA ASP A 135 25.77 6.47 24.61
C ASP A 135 26.60 5.23 24.24
N ARG A 136 26.81 4.37 25.24
CA ARG A 136 27.56 3.11 25.13
C ARG A 136 26.74 1.92 25.63
N THR A 137 25.41 2.03 25.56
CA THR A 137 24.52 0.91 25.91
C THR A 137 24.84 -0.28 24.98
N SER A 138 24.99 -1.48 25.55
CA SER A 138 25.23 -2.70 24.78
C SER A 138 24.03 -3.05 23.91
N PHE A 139 24.23 -3.91 22.92
CA PHE A 139 23.13 -4.35 22.05
C PHE A 139 22.02 -5.02 22.86
N GLU A 140 22.39 -5.91 23.78
CA GLU A 140 21.46 -6.55 24.72
C GLU A 140 20.72 -5.54 25.60
N GLY A 141 21.41 -4.49 26.07
CA GLY A 141 20.79 -3.42 26.84
C GLY A 141 19.73 -2.65 26.04
N LEU A 142 20.00 -2.38 24.75
CA LEU A 142 19.01 -1.79 23.85
C LEU A 142 17.83 -2.73 23.59
N VAL A 143 18.09 -4.03 23.41
CA VAL A 143 17.03 -5.05 23.25
C VAL A 143 16.12 -5.07 24.47
N GLU A 144 16.69 -5.10 25.68
CA GLU A 144 15.92 -5.05 26.93
C GLU A 144 15.11 -3.76 27.06
N TYR A 145 15.68 -2.61 26.65
CA TYR A 145 14.99 -1.33 26.71
C TYR A 145 13.71 -1.31 25.83
N VAL A 146 13.83 -1.81 24.60
CA VAL A 146 12.68 -1.92 23.69
C VAL A 146 11.69 -2.97 24.20
N GLU A 147 12.17 -4.13 24.65
CA GLU A 147 11.35 -5.21 25.23
C GLU A 147 10.51 -4.73 26.42
N ARG A 148 11.08 -3.95 27.35
CA ARG A 148 10.34 -3.34 28.47
C ARG A 148 9.20 -2.44 27.98
N THR A 149 9.43 -1.70 26.90
CA THR A 149 8.43 -0.81 26.31
C THR A 149 7.28 -1.62 25.72
N ILE A 150 7.57 -2.63 24.91
CA ILE A 150 6.55 -3.49 24.30
C ILE A 150 5.74 -4.24 25.36
N ASN A 151 6.40 -4.74 26.42
CA ASN A 151 5.74 -5.40 27.55
C ASN A 151 4.74 -4.47 28.26
N SER A 152 5.15 -3.21 28.51
CA SER A 152 4.27 -2.19 29.09
C SER A 152 3.04 -1.98 28.21
N GLU A 153 3.23 -1.75 26.91
CA GLU A 153 2.14 -1.42 25.99
C GLU A 153 1.17 -2.58 25.76
N LYS A 154 1.68 -3.83 25.75
CA LYS A 154 0.83 -5.01 25.66
C LYS A 154 -0.11 -5.16 26.84
N SER A 155 0.31 -4.74 28.04
CA SER A 155 -0.53 -4.75 29.25
C SER A 155 -1.74 -3.81 29.14
N TYR A 156 -1.64 -2.74 28.34
CA TYR A 156 -2.72 -1.79 28.12
C TYR A 156 -3.66 -2.18 26.96
N SER A 157 -3.18 -2.96 25.98
CA SER A 157 -3.95 -3.29 24.79
C SER A 157 -3.64 -4.67 24.23
N LEU A 158 -4.32 -5.70 24.76
CA LEU A 158 -4.09 -7.11 24.40
C LEU A 158 -4.35 -7.42 22.91
N ASN A 159 -5.33 -6.77 22.27
CA ASN A 159 -5.79 -7.10 20.92
C ASN A 159 -5.21 -6.24 19.79
N LYS A 160 -4.34 -5.27 20.10
CA LYS A 160 -3.69 -4.42 19.07
C LYS A 160 -2.28 -4.96 18.76
N PRO A 161 -1.86 -4.93 17.49
CA PRO A 161 -0.46 -5.16 17.15
C PRO A 161 0.42 -3.99 17.59
N ILE A 162 1.71 -4.29 17.76
CA ILE A 162 2.74 -3.27 17.90
C ILE A 162 3.61 -3.30 16.63
N TYR A 163 3.78 -2.15 16.02
CA TYR A 163 4.59 -1.96 14.83
C TYR A 163 6.02 -1.62 15.22
N LEU A 164 7.00 -2.33 14.66
CA LEU A 164 8.41 -2.01 14.78
C LEU A 164 8.94 -1.61 13.40
N VAL A 165 9.31 -0.35 13.24
CA VAL A 165 9.99 0.13 12.03
C VAL A 165 11.48 0.24 12.34
N GLY A 166 12.29 -0.59 11.70
CA GLY A 166 13.73 -0.64 11.95
C GLY A 166 14.53 -0.33 10.70
N GLU A 167 15.54 0.53 10.82
CA GLU A 167 16.48 0.84 9.73
C GLU A 167 17.86 0.30 10.07
N SER A 168 18.50 -0.43 9.17
CA SER A 168 19.89 -0.89 9.34
C SER A 168 20.09 -1.66 10.66
N ILE A 169 20.87 -1.14 11.61
CA ILE A 169 21.02 -1.72 12.95
C ILE A 169 19.70 -1.77 13.75
N GLY A 170 18.81 -0.80 13.56
CA GLY A 170 17.48 -0.78 14.16
C GLY A 170 16.61 -1.95 13.68
N ALA A 171 16.82 -2.45 12.46
CA ALA A 171 16.19 -3.68 12.01
C ALA A 171 16.73 -4.92 12.74
N CYS A 172 18.03 -4.98 13.04
CA CYS A 172 18.60 -6.03 13.89
C CYS A 172 17.99 -5.99 15.30
N LEU A 173 17.84 -4.78 15.87
CA LEU A 173 17.19 -4.58 17.16
C LEU A 173 15.75 -5.10 17.16
N ALA A 174 14.96 -4.77 16.12
CA ALA A 174 13.60 -5.25 15.96
C ALA A 174 13.54 -6.79 15.89
N LEU A 175 14.43 -7.42 15.11
CA LEU A 175 14.53 -8.88 14.99
C LEU A 175 14.93 -9.55 16.30
N ALA A 176 15.87 -8.98 17.05
CA ALA A 176 16.28 -9.50 18.34
C ALA A 176 15.16 -9.44 19.38
N VAL A 177 14.41 -8.33 19.41
CA VAL A 177 13.24 -8.16 20.28
C VAL A 177 12.15 -9.17 19.92
N ALA A 178 11.86 -9.34 18.63
CA ALA A 178 10.88 -10.31 18.16
C ALA A 178 11.30 -11.77 18.45
N ALA A 179 12.60 -12.09 18.37
CA ALA A 179 13.11 -13.42 18.70
C ALA A 179 12.97 -13.76 20.19
N ARG A 180 13.07 -12.76 21.08
CA ARG A 180 12.86 -12.95 22.53
C ARG A 180 11.39 -12.98 22.92
N ASN A 181 10.50 -12.42 22.08
CA ASN A 181 9.08 -12.30 22.35
C ASN A 181 8.26 -12.94 21.20
N PRO A 182 8.43 -14.25 20.91
CA PRO A 182 7.87 -14.87 19.72
C PRO A 182 6.33 -14.95 19.70
N ASP A 183 5.69 -14.85 20.86
CA ASP A 183 4.23 -14.92 20.99
C ASP A 183 3.57 -13.53 20.97
N PHE A 184 4.36 -12.47 20.80
CA PHE A 184 3.84 -11.11 20.71
C PHE A 184 3.36 -10.83 19.28
N ASP A 185 2.21 -10.15 19.21
CA ASP A 185 1.63 -9.71 17.96
C ASP A 185 2.39 -8.50 17.39
N LEU A 186 3.51 -8.78 16.74
CA LEU A 186 4.41 -7.78 16.15
C LEU A 186 4.27 -7.72 14.63
N VAL A 187 4.20 -6.50 14.11
CA VAL A 187 4.33 -6.21 12.68
C VAL A 187 5.61 -5.42 12.47
N MET A 188 6.52 -5.93 11.65
CA MET A 188 7.86 -5.38 11.49
C MET A 188 8.04 -4.86 10.07
N ILE A 189 8.53 -3.64 9.94
CA ILE A 189 8.90 -3.04 8.66
C ILE A 189 10.38 -2.69 8.73
N LEU A 190 11.20 -3.44 8.00
CA LEU A 190 12.64 -3.44 8.13
C LEU A 190 13.28 -2.88 6.86
N ALA A 191 13.91 -1.72 6.94
CA ALA A 191 14.68 -1.16 5.85
C ALA A 191 16.15 -1.60 5.96
N ASN A 192 16.67 -2.17 4.88
CA ASN A 192 18.08 -2.54 4.70
C ASN A 192 18.69 -3.22 5.95
N PRO A 193 18.19 -4.39 6.40
CA PRO A 193 18.63 -4.99 7.66
C PRO A 193 20.13 -5.29 7.68
N ALA A 194 20.83 -4.86 8.73
CA ALA A 194 22.29 -5.00 8.81
C ALA A 194 22.79 -6.36 9.34
N THR A 195 21.96 -7.40 9.25
CA THR A 195 22.29 -8.76 9.69
C THR A 195 23.35 -9.44 8.80
N SER A 196 23.64 -8.87 7.62
CA SER A 196 24.75 -9.24 6.72
C SER A 196 26.05 -8.49 6.97
N PHE A 197 26.23 -7.84 8.14
CA PHE A 197 27.41 -7.02 8.44
C PHE A 197 28.74 -7.66 8.03
N SER A 198 28.95 -8.97 8.28
CA SER A 198 30.20 -9.65 7.93
C SER A 198 30.53 -9.71 6.43
N LYS A 199 29.53 -9.46 5.56
CA LYS A 199 29.65 -9.41 4.10
C LYS A 199 29.56 -7.98 3.54
N SER A 200 29.50 -6.99 4.43
CA SER A 200 29.28 -5.58 4.08
C SER A 200 30.60 -4.83 3.86
N GLN A 201 30.52 -3.69 3.19
CA GLN A 201 31.67 -2.77 3.12
C GLN A 201 32.02 -2.18 4.49
N LEU A 202 31.06 -2.14 5.42
CA LEU A 202 31.26 -1.65 6.79
C LEU A 202 32.25 -2.52 7.58
N GLN A 203 32.29 -3.83 7.31
CA GLN A 203 33.26 -4.74 7.92
C GLN A 203 34.69 -4.40 7.50
N SER A 204 34.89 -4.05 6.23
CA SER A 204 36.17 -3.57 5.71
C SER A 204 36.59 -2.28 6.43
N VAL A 205 35.68 -1.30 6.50
CA VAL A 205 35.91 -0.01 7.18
C VAL A 205 36.24 -0.17 8.68
N SER A 206 35.53 -1.05 9.39
CA SER A 206 35.79 -1.38 10.79
C SER A 206 37.23 -1.86 11.02
N THR A 207 37.74 -2.69 10.10
CA THR A 207 39.10 -3.23 10.18
C THR A 207 40.16 -2.14 9.99
N PHE A 208 39.91 -1.15 9.13
CA PHE A 208 40.84 -0.04 8.88
C PHE A 208 40.83 1.02 9.98
N LEU A 209 39.65 1.38 10.52
CA LEU A 209 39.52 2.46 11.51
C LEU A 209 40.16 2.15 12.87
N GLY A 210 40.24 0.87 13.25
CA GLY A 210 40.95 0.45 14.45
C GLY A 210 42.46 0.69 14.41
N ILE A 211 43.03 0.95 13.22
CA ILE A 211 44.48 1.04 12.97
C ILE A 211 44.93 2.47 12.61
N LEU A 212 44.00 3.37 12.29
CA LEU A 212 44.29 4.71 11.79
C LEU A 212 44.72 5.70 12.90
N PRO A 213 45.96 6.27 12.84
CA PRO A 213 46.39 7.33 13.75
C PRO A 213 45.58 8.62 13.56
N GLU A 214 45.53 9.46 14.60
CA GLU A 214 44.67 10.65 14.67
C GLU A 214 44.80 11.68 13.53
N PRO A 215 45.86 11.84 12.73
CA PRO A 215 45.87 12.84 11.65
C PRO A 215 44.90 12.53 10.48
N LEU A 216 44.34 11.32 10.41
CA LEU A 216 43.51 10.87 9.27
C LEU A 216 42.01 11.18 9.44
N HIS A 217 41.64 12.09 10.34
CA HIS A 217 40.26 12.62 10.48
C HIS A 217 39.67 13.14 9.15
N VAL A 218 40.50 13.50 8.17
CA VAL A 218 40.08 13.98 6.84
C VAL A 218 39.32 12.92 6.03
N THR A 219 39.55 11.61 6.25
CA THR A 219 38.82 10.55 5.54
C THR A 219 37.51 10.17 6.22
N ILE A 220 37.32 10.53 7.49
CA ILE A 220 36.10 10.20 8.26
C ILE A 220 34.84 10.82 7.63
N PRO A 221 34.80 12.10 7.22
CA PRO A 221 33.66 12.65 6.49
C PRO A 221 33.34 11.88 5.21
N TYR A 222 34.34 11.40 4.47
CA TYR A 222 34.13 10.59 3.26
C TYR A 222 33.56 9.21 3.58
N PHE A 223 34.02 8.56 4.66
CA PHE A 223 33.43 7.32 5.14
C PHE A 223 32.02 7.53 5.68
N VAL A 224 31.75 8.60 6.44
CA VAL A 224 30.39 8.87 6.93
C VAL A 224 29.46 9.23 5.77
N ASN A 225 29.93 9.96 4.76
CA ASN A 225 29.15 10.27 3.56
C ASN A 225 28.81 8.99 2.76
N PHE A 226 29.80 8.10 2.61
CA PHE A 226 29.59 6.77 2.04
C PHE A 226 28.57 5.96 2.86
N ILE A 227 28.64 6.03 4.19
CA ILE A 227 27.85 5.22 5.15
C ILE A 227 26.45 5.76 5.45
N THR A 228 26.22 7.04 5.26
CA THR A 228 24.90 7.64 5.41
C THR A 228 24.13 7.67 4.10
N GLY A 229 24.75 7.24 2.99
CA GLY A 229 24.12 7.23 1.68
C GLY A 229 23.77 8.62 1.15
N TYR A 230 24.27 9.70 1.77
CA TYR A 230 24.11 11.06 1.30
C TYR A 230 25.02 11.31 0.08
N HIS A 231 24.74 10.62 -1.01
CA HIS A 231 25.26 11.04 -2.31
C HIS A 231 24.60 12.37 -2.67
N LEU A 232 25.19 13.48 -2.22
CA LEU A 232 25.06 14.76 -2.89
C LEU A 232 25.54 14.54 -4.33
N THR A 233 24.62 14.19 -5.23
CA THR A 233 24.97 14.17 -6.64
C THR A 233 25.26 15.61 -7.05
N PHE A 234 26.29 15.83 -7.86
CA PHE A 234 26.60 17.15 -8.45
C PHE A 234 25.42 17.79 -9.21
N ARG A 235 24.27 17.11 -9.35
CA ARG A 235 23.06 17.61 -10.00
C ARG A 235 22.03 18.22 -9.03
N ASP A 236 22.14 17.97 -7.73
CA ASP A 236 21.24 18.55 -6.71
C ASP A 236 21.86 19.77 -6.00
N LEU A 237 22.87 20.39 -6.63
CA LEU A 237 23.62 21.53 -6.08
C LEU A 237 22.73 22.78 -5.97
N PRO A 238 22.55 23.35 -4.77
CA PRO A 238 22.32 24.78 -4.65
C PRO A 238 23.61 25.51 -5.06
N ASP A 239 23.50 26.73 -5.57
CA ASP A 239 24.62 27.57 -6.06
C ASP A 239 25.73 27.88 -5.01
N ASN A 240 25.66 27.34 -3.79
CA ASN A 240 26.54 27.66 -2.66
C ASN A 240 27.30 26.46 -2.10
N PHE A 241 28.61 26.42 -2.39
CA PHE A 241 29.59 25.48 -1.81
C PHE A 241 29.70 25.55 -0.28
N ASN A 242 29.42 26.72 0.34
CA ASN A 242 29.50 26.89 1.79
C ASN A 242 28.39 26.14 2.56
N ASP A 243 27.18 26.05 1.99
CA ASP A 243 26.07 25.30 2.60
C ASP A 243 26.39 23.80 2.63
N MET A 244 27.09 23.31 1.60
CA MET A 244 27.57 21.93 1.52
C MET A 244 28.60 21.59 2.61
N LEU A 245 29.54 22.48 2.91
CA LEU A 245 30.51 22.28 3.99
C LEU A 245 29.82 22.25 5.37
N ALA A 246 28.79 23.09 5.55
CA ALA A 246 27.99 23.09 6.77
C ALA A 246 27.19 21.78 6.92
N ASP A 247 26.61 21.25 5.85
CA ASP A 247 25.89 19.97 5.85
C ASP A 247 26.82 18.76 6.08
N LEU A 248 28.06 18.81 5.57
CA LEU A 248 29.07 17.77 5.81
C LEU A 248 29.60 17.76 7.25
N SER A 249 29.72 18.94 7.90
CA SER A 249 30.18 19.03 9.29
C SER A 249 29.25 18.31 10.27
N PHE A 250 27.94 18.35 10.01
CA PHE A 250 26.92 17.67 10.82
C PHE A 250 27.13 16.16 10.94
N LEU A 251 27.62 15.53 9.88
CA LEU A 251 27.87 14.09 9.85
C LEU A 251 28.97 13.68 10.84
N VAL A 252 29.97 14.55 11.02
CA VAL A 252 31.02 14.37 12.02
C VAL A 252 30.47 14.51 13.44
N ASP A 253 29.49 15.40 13.64
CA ASP A 253 28.86 15.61 14.95
C ASP A 253 27.97 14.42 15.38
N ILE A 254 27.28 13.76 14.45
CA ILE A 254 26.47 12.56 14.74
C ILE A 254 27.34 11.33 14.99
N LEU A 255 28.40 11.17 14.19
CA LEU A 255 29.29 10.01 14.23
C LEU A 255 30.75 10.41 14.44
N PRO A 256 31.12 10.96 15.62
CA PRO A 256 32.52 11.13 16.00
C PRO A 256 33.25 9.79 15.95
N LYS A 257 34.57 9.81 15.71
CA LYS A 257 35.41 8.60 15.53
C LYS A 257 35.12 7.52 16.58
N GLU A 258 35.16 7.86 17.86
CA GLU A 258 34.96 6.91 18.96
C GLU A 258 33.56 6.30 18.95
N SER A 259 32.54 7.13 18.76
CA SER A 259 31.15 6.68 18.68
C SER A 259 30.90 5.85 17.44
N PHE A 260 31.55 6.18 16.33
CA PHE A 260 31.44 5.42 15.09
C PHE A 260 32.07 4.02 15.24
N VAL A 261 33.27 3.91 15.81
CA VAL A 261 33.90 2.61 16.13
C VAL A 261 33.01 1.78 17.05
N TRP A 262 32.50 2.38 18.14
CA TRP A 262 31.59 1.71 19.05
C TRP A 262 30.33 1.19 18.34
N LYS A 263 29.72 2.00 17.46
CA LYS A 263 28.53 1.63 16.72
C LYS A 263 28.78 0.51 15.70
N LEU A 264 29.98 0.40 15.14
CA LEU A 264 30.38 -0.75 14.31
C LEU A 264 30.49 -2.04 15.14
N ASP A 265 31.05 -1.97 16.35
CA ASP A 265 31.09 -3.13 17.26
C ASP A 265 29.68 -3.53 17.74
N LEU A 266 28.82 -2.54 17.98
CA LEU A 266 27.41 -2.75 18.27
C LEU A 266 26.71 -3.47 17.10
N LEU A 267 26.97 -3.05 15.85
CA LEU A 267 26.43 -3.65 14.64
C LEU A 267 26.88 -5.11 14.46
N LYS A 268 28.17 -5.37 14.71
CA LYS A 268 28.74 -6.73 14.69
C LYS A 268 28.04 -7.63 15.72
N SER A 269 27.88 -7.13 16.95
CA SER A 269 27.20 -7.85 18.03
C SER A 269 25.72 -8.12 17.69
N ALA A 270 25.04 -7.11 17.12
CA ALA A 270 23.67 -7.22 16.65
C ALA A 270 23.49 -8.30 15.58
N ALA A 271 24.34 -8.29 14.56
CA ALA A 271 24.29 -9.27 13.47
C ALA A 271 24.51 -10.71 14.00
N LEU A 272 25.48 -10.92 14.89
CA LEU A 272 25.73 -12.23 15.51
C LEU A 272 24.54 -12.69 16.37
N PHE A 273 23.99 -11.79 17.19
CA PHE A 273 22.85 -12.10 18.05
C PHE A 273 21.63 -12.53 17.26
N VAL A 274 21.29 -11.79 16.20
CA VAL A 274 20.11 -12.07 15.37
C VAL A 274 20.30 -13.33 14.53
N ASN A 275 21.46 -13.50 13.88
CA ASN A 275 21.70 -14.65 13.01
C ASN A 275 21.59 -15.99 13.76
N SER A 276 21.96 -16.03 15.05
CA SER A 276 21.81 -17.23 15.89
C SER A 276 20.37 -17.53 16.31
N ARG A 277 19.43 -16.59 16.14
CA ARG A 277 18.06 -16.68 16.69
C ARG A 277 16.96 -16.42 15.67
N LEU A 278 17.30 -16.18 14.41
CA LEU A 278 16.34 -15.80 13.37
C LEU A 278 15.18 -16.80 13.27
N HIS A 279 15.49 -18.10 13.35
CA HIS A 279 14.50 -19.20 13.28
C HIS A 279 13.37 -19.14 14.31
N VAL A 280 13.52 -18.39 15.41
CA VAL A 280 12.51 -18.25 16.47
C VAL A 280 11.49 -17.15 16.16
N VAL A 281 11.82 -16.23 15.24
CA VAL A 281 10.96 -15.07 14.93
C VAL A 281 9.68 -15.51 14.22
N LYS A 282 8.53 -15.29 14.85
CA LYS A 282 7.19 -15.58 14.29
C LYS A 282 6.45 -14.35 13.72
N ALA A 283 6.98 -13.15 13.98
CA ALA A 283 6.38 -11.86 13.64
C ALA A 283 6.06 -11.73 12.14
N GLN A 284 5.09 -10.87 11.81
CA GLN A 284 4.81 -10.50 10.42
C GLN A 284 5.84 -9.46 9.96
N ILE A 285 6.58 -9.74 8.90
CA ILE A 285 7.75 -8.92 8.48
C ILE A 285 7.59 -8.45 7.03
N LEU A 286 7.85 -7.17 6.81
CA LEU A 286 8.02 -6.54 5.51
C LEU A 286 9.45 -5.99 5.44
N ILE A 287 10.27 -6.54 4.54
CA ILE A 287 11.62 -6.04 4.29
C ILE A 287 11.60 -5.12 3.09
N LEU A 288 12.12 -3.91 3.27
CA LEU A 288 12.35 -2.94 2.22
C LEU A 288 13.83 -3.00 1.86
N ALA A 289 14.13 -3.47 0.65
CA ALA A 289 15.48 -3.73 0.18
C ALA A 289 15.88 -2.73 -0.91
N SER A 290 16.88 -1.92 -0.61
CA SER A 290 17.46 -0.94 -1.53
C SER A 290 18.40 -1.60 -2.54
N GLY A 291 18.25 -1.23 -3.82
CA GLY A 291 19.04 -1.78 -4.92
C GLY A 291 20.38 -1.08 -5.17
N ARG A 292 20.52 0.19 -4.74
CA ARG A 292 21.76 0.97 -4.82
C ARG A 292 22.43 1.14 -3.46
N ASP A 293 22.10 0.29 -2.48
CA ASP A 293 22.78 0.28 -1.19
C ASP A 293 24.25 -0.14 -1.37
N GLN A 294 25.17 0.80 -1.13
CA GLN A 294 26.61 0.57 -1.27
C GLN A 294 27.25 -0.01 0.00
N LEU A 295 26.48 -0.12 1.09
CA LEU A 295 27.00 -0.49 2.39
C LEU A 295 26.70 -1.94 2.69
N LEU A 296 25.44 -2.30 2.55
CA LEU A 296 24.94 -3.64 2.79
C LEU A 296 24.49 -4.27 1.48
N PRO A 297 24.70 -5.59 1.31
CA PRO A 297 24.06 -6.35 0.24
C PRO A 297 22.57 -6.53 0.56
N SER A 298 21.81 -5.44 0.54
CA SER A 298 20.46 -5.34 1.10
C SER A 298 19.44 -6.23 0.39
N ARG A 299 19.62 -6.45 -0.92
CA ARG A 299 18.79 -7.37 -1.70
C ARG A 299 19.00 -8.81 -1.29
N GLU A 300 20.25 -9.29 -1.36
CA GLU A 300 20.61 -10.66 -1.01
C GLU A 300 20.27 -10.95 0.45
N GLU A 301 20.41 -9.93 1.30
CA GLU A 301 20.09 -10.06 2.71
C GLU A 301 18.59 -10.18 2.98
N ALA A 302 17.76 -9.41 2.28
CA ALA A 302 16.30 -9.56 2.36
C ALA A 302 15.86 -10.97 1.93
N GLU A 303 16.43 -11.49 0.84
CA GLU A 303 16.18 -12.84 0.35
C GLU A 303 16.62 -13.90 1.36
N ARG A 304 17.79 -13.74 1.98
CA ARG A 304 18.29 -14.63 3.04
C ARG A 304 17.39 -14.61 4.27
N ILE A 305 16.96 -13.45 4.74
CA ILE A 305 16.08 -13.38 5.92
C ILE A 305 14.74 -14.02 5.61
N CYS A 306 14.10 -13.64 4.50
CA CYS A 306 12.76 -14.15 4.18
C CYS A 306 12.75 -15.63 3.77
N SER A 307 13.86 -16.20 3.28
CA SER A 307 13.94 -17.66 3.05
C SER A 307 13.94 -18.46 4.35
N ASN A 308 14.31 -17.85 5.49
CA ASN A 308 14.31 -18.49 6.81
C ASN A 308 13.05 -18.21 7.63
N LEU A 309 12.18 -17.30 7.18
CA LEU A 309 11.02 -16.83 7.94
C LEU A 309 9.71 -16.99 7.15
N PRO A 310 8.70 -17.69 7.69
CA PRO A 310 7.45 -17.97 6.96
C PRO A 310 6.56 -16.73 6.75
N ASN A 311 6.63 -15.74 7.62
CA ASN A 311 5.78 -14.54 7.60
C ASN A 311 6.50 -13.28 7.06
N CYS A 312 7.39 -13.46 6.09
CA CYS A 312 8.27 -12.39 5.59
C CYS A 312 7.99 -12.06 4.12
N ARG A 313 7.69 -10.79 3.81
CA ARG A 313 7.57 -10.26 2.44
C ARG A 313 8.71 -9.30 2.14
N ILE A 314 9.06 -9.17 0.87
CA ILE A 314 10.10 -8.24 0.41
C ILE A 314 9.47 -7.23 -0.55
N ARG A 315 9.97 -6.00 -0.53
CA ARG A 315 9.77 -4.99 -1.57
C ARG A 315 11.13 -4.44 -1.99
N HIS A 316 11.38 -4.45 -3.29
CA HIS A 316 12.66 -4.06 -3.86
C HIS A 316 12.58 -2.63 -4.40
N PHE A 317 13.44 -1.75 -3.89
CA PHE A 317 13.56 -0.36 -4.34
C PHE A 317 14.85 -0.23 -5.13
N LYS A 318 14.79 -0.59 -6.43
CA LYS A 318 15.96 -0.71 -7.31
C LYS A 318 16.86 0.53 -7.32
N GLU A 319 16.25 1.71 -7.22
CA GLU A 319 16.94 3.00 -7.33
C GLU A 319 17.31 3.63 -5.99
N SER A 320 16.88 3.04 -4.87
CA SER A 320 17.14 3.57 -3.53
C SER A 320 18.50 3.16 -2.98
N GLY A 321 19.10 4.04 -2.19
CA GLY A 321 20.30 3.84 -1.38
C GLY A 321 19.98 3.42 0.06
N HIS A 322 20.98 3.51 0.94
CA HIS A 322 20.89 2.96 2.29
C HIS A 322 19.83 3.66 3.17
N THR A 323 19.79 4.99 3.14
CA THR A 323 18.88 5.84 3.95
C THR A 323 17.55 6.09 3.25
N MET A 324 16.90 5.01 2.79
CA MET A 324 15.73 5.09 1.92
C MET A 324 14.54 5.89 2.51
N PHE A 325 14.40 5.97 3.83
CA PHE A 325 13.33 6.75 4.46
C PHE A 325 13.52 8.27 4.32
N LEU A 326 14.74 8.73 4.01
CA LEU A 326 15.04 10.14 3.76
C LEU A 326 14.95 10.51 2.27
N GLU A 327 14.75 9.55 1.37
CA GLU A 327 14.73 9.78 -0.07
C GLU A 327 13.42 10.41 -0.57
N ASN A 328 13.52 11.13 -1.69
CA ASN A 328 12.36 11.59 -2.45
C ASN A 328 11.69 10.39 -3.14
N GLY A 329 10.36 10.37 -3.18
CA GLY A 329 9.59 9.31 -3.85
C GLY A 329 9.32 8.06 -3.01
N ILE A 330 9.93 7.92 -1.84
CA ILE A 330 9.57 6.89 -0.86
C ILE A 330 8.48 7.42 0.06
N ASP A 331 7.40 6.66 0.20
CA ASP A 331 6.33 6.95 1.15
C ASP A 331 5.96 5.69 1.94
N LEU A 332 6.25 5.72 3.24
CA LEU A 332 6.09 4.55 4.09
C LEU A 332 4.60 4.17 4.30
N VAL A 333 3.69 5.15 4.33
CA VAL A 333 2.25 4.86 4.47
C VAL A 333 1.73 4.17 3.21
N THR A 334 2.12 4.66 2.03
CA THR A 334 1.78 4.03 0.74
C THR A 334 2.29 2.58 0.70
N ILE A 335 3.54 2.34 1.12
CA ILE A 335 4.15 1.01 1.16
C ILE A 335 3.38 0.07 2.10
N ILE A 336 3.05 0.53 3.31
CA ILE A 336 2.30 -0.27 4.29
C ILE A 336 0.90 -0.63 3.75
N LYS A 337 0.23 0.33 3.10
CA LYS A 337 -1.09 0.13 2.47
C LYS A 337 -1.02 -0.88 1.33
N GLY A 338 -0.08 -0.70 0.40
CA GLY A 338 0.12 -1.58 -0.75
C GLY A 338 0.46 -3.01 -0.34
N ALA A 339 1.38 -3.17 0.61
CA ALA A 339 1.74 -4.49 1.14
C ALA A 339 0.59 -5.19 1.89
N GLY A 340 -0.45 -4.44 2.30
CA GLY A 340 -1.56 -4.95 3.11
C GLY A 340 -1.14 -5.24 4.56
N TYR A 341 -0.28 -4.39 5.13
CA TYR A 341 0.30 -4.60 6.46
C TYR A 341 -0.32 -3.70 7.54
N TYR A 342 -1.18 -2.75 7.16
CA TYR A 342 -1.94 -1.96 8.13
C TYR A 342 -3.12 -2.75 8.66
N ARG A 343 -3.16 -2.95 9.99
CA ARG A 343 -4.27 -3.57 10.73
C ARG A 343 -4.29 -3.00 12.14
N ARG A 344 -5.49 -2.86 12.69
CA ARG A 344 -5.68 -2.34 14.06
C ARG A 344 -5.97 -3.43 15.08
N SER A 345 -6.15 -4.66 14.62
CA SER A 345 -6.42 -5.83 15.46
C SER A 345 -5.47 -6.97 15.13
N SER A 346 -5.59 -8.09 15.84
CA SER A 346 -4.75 -9.29 15.64
C SER A 346 -4.81 -9.87 14.23
N GLN A 347 -5.84 -9.54 13.46
CA GLN A 347 -5.99 -9.93 12.05
C GLN A 347 -6.33 -8.70 11.21
N ILE A 348 -5.95 -8.74 9.94
CA ILE A 348 -6.31 -7.68 8.99
C ILE A 348 -7.80 -7.76 8.63
N ASP A 349 -8.50 -6.64 8.73
CA ASP A 349 -9.83 -6.47 8.16
C ASP A 349 -9.76 -5.61 6.90
N TYR A 350 -9.80 -6.25 5.73
CA TYR A 350 -9.69 -5.58 4.44
C TYR A 350 -10.78 -4.53 4.15
N VAL A 351 -11.85 -4.50 4.94
CA VAL A 351 -12.92 -3.51 4.80
C VAL A 351 -12.73 -2.39 5.80
N SER A 352 -12.65 -2.69 7.10
CA SER A 352 -12.57 -1.66 8.13
C SER A 352 -11.19 -1.03 8.25
N ASP A 353 -10.11 -1.79 8.06
CA ASP A 353 -8.73 -1.28 8.12
C ASP A 353 -8.28 -0.65 6.81
N TYR A 354 -9.13 -0.62 5.78
CA TYR A 354 -8.82 0.05 4.53
C TYR A 354 -8.66 1.57 4.72
N LEU A 355 -7.54 2.11 4.25
CA LEU A 355 -7.24 3.53 4.23
C LEU A 355 -7.45 4.06 2.81
N LEU A 356 -8.21 5.15 2.68
CA LEU A 356 -8.45 5.80 1.38
C LEU A 356 -7.13 6.21 0.71
N PRO A 357 -7.04 6.16 -0.64
CA PRO A 357 -5.87 6.63 -1.35
C PRO A 357 -5.78 8.17 -1.27
N THR A 358 -4.57 8.70 -1.31
CA THR A 358 -4.35 10.14 -1.56
C THR A 358 -4.50 10.43 -3.06
N PRO A 359 -4.67 11.71 -3.48
CA PRO A 359 -4.67 12.06 -4.89
C PRO A 359 -3.41 11.58 -5.64
N LEU A 360 -2.24 11.67 -5.02
CA LEU A 360 -0.98 11.22 -5.61
C LEU A 360 -0.94 9.69 -5.75
N GLU A 361 -1.34 8.95 -4.72
CA GLU A 361 -1.43 7.48 -4.77
C GLU A 361 -2.41 7.03 -5.86
N PHE A 362 -3.56 7.69 -5.96
CA PHE A 362 -4.56 7.43 -7.01
C PHE A 362 -3.98 7.70 -8.41
N GLN A 363 -3.30 8.84 -8.59
CA GLN A 363 -2.65 9.16 -9.85
C GLN A 363 -1.59 8.12 -10.22
N GLN A 364 -0.69 7.77 -9.30
CA GLN A 364 0.33 6.75 -9.55
C GLN A 364 -0.27 5.38 -9.90
N ALA A 365 -1.31 4.96 -9.19
CA ALA A 365 -2.00 3.69 -9.44
C ALA A 365 -2.76 3.68 -10.78
N THR A 366 -3.16 4.83 -11.31
CA THR A 366 -3.87 4.95 -12.59
C THR A 366 -2.96 5.29 -13.77
N GLU A 367 -1.78 5.86 -13.52
CA GLU A 367 -0.81 6.26 -14.54
C GLU A 367 -0.37 5.08 -15.41
N ILE A 368 -0.27 3.88 -14.83
CA ILE A 368 0.07 2.64 -15.56
C ILE A 368 -0.95 2.32 -16.67
N TYR A 369 -2.19 2.80 -16.53
CA TYR A 369 -3.25 2.64 -17.51
C TYR A 369 -3.39 3.84 -18.44
N ARG A 370 -2.60 4.93 -18.27
CA ARG A 370 -2.77 6.15 -19.07
C ARG A 370 -2.62 5.91 -20.56
N TRP A 371 -1.54 5.21 -20.95
CA TRP A 371 -1.30 4.87 -22.36
C TRP A 371 -2.34 3.88 -22.88
N PHE A 372 -2.82 2.99 -22.02
CA PHE A 372 -3.87 2.04 -22.35
C PHE A 372 -5.23 2.73 -22.57
N ASP A 373 -5.60 3.68 -21.72
CA ASP A 373 -6.79 4.53 -21.84
C ASP A 373 -6.73 5.38 -23.11
N LEU A 374 -5.58 6.00 -23.41
CA LEU A 374 -5.36 6.73 -24.67
C LEU A 374 -5.49 5.82 -25.90
N ALA A 375 -4.84 4.65 -25.87
CA ALA A 375 -4.83 3.71 -26.98
C ALA A 375 -6.20 3.05 -27.22
N THR A 376 -7.01 2.87 -26.17
CA THR A 376 -8.35 2.26 -26.27
C THR A 376 -9.48 3.28 -26.39
N SER A 377 -9.26 4.55 -26.03
CA SER A 377 -10.26 5.63 -26.08
C SER A 377 -11.66 5.14 -25.65
N PRO A 378 -11.80 4.64 -24.40
CA PRO A 378 -12.94 3.85 -23.99
C PRO A 378 -14.26 4.61 -24.13
N VAL A 379 -15.31 3.91 -24.55
CA VAL A 379 -16.67 4.43 -24.64
C VAL A 379 -17.45 4.00 -23.40
N MET A 380 -17.82 4.97 -22.57
CA MET A 380 -18.64 4.72 -21.39
C MET A 380 -20.11 5.01 -21.71
N LEU A 381 -20.99 4.02 -21.57
CA LEU A 381 -22.45 4.16 -21.71
C LEU A 381 -23.16 3.69 -20.45
N SER A 382 -24.29 4.31 -20.11
CA SER A 382 -25.15 3.86 -19.02
C SER A 382 -26.64 4.02 -19.35
N THR A 383 -27.47 3.17 -18.76
CA THR A 383 -28.92 3.17 -18.98
C THR A 383 -29.64 3.91 -17.84
N LEU A 384 -30.45 4.90 -18.20
CA LEU A 384 -31.29 5.66 -17.26
C LEU A 384 -32.47 4.83 -16.76
N GLN A 385 -33.15 5.30 -15.71
CA GLN A 385 -34.32 4.62 -15.13
C GLN A 385 -35.47 4.41 -16.13
N ASN A 386 -35.61 5.31 -17.10
CA ASN A 386 -36.60 5.22 -18.17
C ASN A 386 -36.19 4.28 -19.32
N GLY A 387 -35.03 3.61 -19.23
CA GLY A 387 -34.52 2.67 -20.23
C GLY A 387 -33.68 3.31 -21.33
N LYS A 388 -33.53 4.65 -21.36
CA LYS A 388 -32.70 5.33 -22.36
C LYS A 388 -31.21 5.10 -22.08
N ILE A 389 -30.47 4.64 -23.08
CA ILE A 389 -29.01 4.57 -23.05
C ILE A 389 -28.45 5.98 -23.30
N VAL A 390 -27.47 6.39 -22.50
CA VAL A 390 -26.79 7.67 -22.62
C VAL A 390 -25.29 7.51 -22.48
N LYS A 391 -24.55 8.47 -23.03
CA LYS A 391 -23.11 8.55 -22.85
C LYS A 391 -22.74 8.90 -21.41
N GLY A 392 -21.62 8.36 -20.95
CA GLY A 392 -21.10 8.53 -19.60
C GLY A 392 -21.84 7.68 -18.56
N LEU A 393 -21.62 8.01 -17.29
CA LEU A 393 -22.10 7.22 -16.14
C LEU A 393 -23.42 7.74 -15.54
N MET A 394 -24.20 8.55 -16.26
CA MET A 394 -25.39 9.20 -15.69
C MET A 394 -26.42 8.22 -15.09
N GLY A 395 -26.57 7.02 -15.68
CA GLY A 395 -27.45 5.95 -15.17
C GLY A 395 -26.99 5.30 -13.85
N ILE A 396 -25.75 5.54 -13.41
CA ILE A 396 -25.22 5.02 -12.14
C ILE A 396 -25.77 5.82 -10.95
N PRO A 397 -26.35 5.16 -9.93
CA PRO A 397 -26.78 5.80 -8.69
C PRO A 397 -25.65 6.56 -7.99
N SER A 398 -25.98 7.68 -7.34
CA SER A 398 -25.00 8.50 -6.60
C SER A 398 -24.74 8.02 -5.16
N LYS A 399 -25.56 7.09 -4.65
CA LYS A 399 -25.47 6.57 -3.28
C LYS A 399 -25.58 5.05 -3.30
N GLY A 400 -24.78 4.39 -2.48
CA GLY A 400 -24.86 2.94 -2.25
C GLY A 400 -25.82 2.56 -1.12
N PRO A 401 -25.90 1.25 -0.79
CA PRO A 401 -25.08 0.18 -1.37
C PRO A 401 -25.45 -0.14 -2.82
N THR A 402 -24.43 -0.37 -3.65
CA THR A 402 -24.59 -0.71 -5.06
C THR A 402 -23.69 -1.89 -5.39
N LEU A 403 -24.21 -2.87 -6.13
CA LEU A 403 -23.44 -4.00 -6.66
C LEU A 403 -23.36 -3.89 -8.18
N LEU A 404 -22.15 -3.70 -8.71
CA LEU A 404 -21.86 -3.86 -10.13
C LEU A 404 -21.54 -5.32 -10.40
N VAL A 405 -22.25 -5.90 -11.38
CA VAL A 405 -22.08 -7.31 -11.78
C VAL A 405 -21.95 -7.38 -13.29
N GLY A 406 -20.92 -8.04 -13.81
CA GLY A 406 -20.68 -8.09 -15.25
C GLY A 406 -19.73 -9.18 -15.69
N TYR A 407 -19.33 -9.11 -16.96
CA TYR A 407 -18.33 -9.97 -17.59
C TYR A 407 -16.91 -9.54 -17.23
N HIS A 408 -16.07 -10.50 -16.82
CA HIS A 408 -14.66 -10.28 -16.51
C HIS A 408 -13.82 -10.51 -17.75
N MET A 409 -13.22 -9.46 -18.31
CA MET A 409 -12.32 -9.64 -19.46
C MET A 409 -11.05 -10.37 -19.03
N LEU A 410 -10.33 -10.90 -20.01
CA LEU A 410 -9.04 -11.54 -19.82
C LEU A 410 -8.12 -10.66 -18.97
N LEU A 411 -7.55 -11.22 -17.91
CA LEU A 411 -6.70 -10.55 -16.92
C LEU A 411 -7.30 -9.31 -16.23
N GLY A 412 -8.58 -9.00 -16.43
CA GLY A 412 -9.21 -7.79 -15.90
C GLY A 412 -8.73 -6.52 -16.58
N LEU A 413 -8.47 -6.56 -17.89
CA LEU A 413 -8.00 -5.42 -18.68
C LEU A 413 -8.88 -4.16 -18.55
N GLU A 414 -10.16 -4.33 -18.24
CA GLU A 414 -11.13 -3.26 -18.06
C GLU A 414 -11.02 -2.52 -16.72
N LEU A 415 -10.44 -3.15 -15.70
CA LEU A 415 -10.53 -2.70 -14.31
C LEU A 415 -9.91 -1.31 -14.10
N GLY A 416 -8.70 -1.08 -14.62
CA GLY A 416 -7.99 0.19 -14.44
C GLY A 416 -8.79 1.38 -14.97
N ILE A 417 -9.34 1.24 -16.19
CA ILE A 417 -10.18 2.25 -16.83
C ILE A 417 -11.47 2.44 -16.06
N MET A 418 -12.18 1.36 -15.74
CA MET A 418 -13.46 1.45 -15.05
C MET A 418 -13.32 2.14 -13.68
N PHE A 419 -12.33 1.75 -12.87
CA PHE A 419 -12.08 2.38 -11.58
C PHE A 419 -11.74 3.87 -11.75
N SER A 420 -10.89 4.20 -12.73
CA SER A 420 -10.52 5.58 -13.02
C SER A 420 -11.73 6.44 -13.40
N ARG A 421 -12.61 5.96 -14.29
CA ARG A 421 -13.81 6.68 -14.76
C ARG A 421 -14.85 6.86 -13.65
N PHE A 422 -15.13 5.83 -12.87
CA PHE A 422 -16.05 5.94 -11.72
C PHE A 422 -15.55 6.93 -10.68
N PHE A 423 -14.24 6.93 -10.44
CA PHE A 423 -13.62 7.83 -9.51
C PHE A 423 -13.66 9.28 -10.02
N THR A 424 -13.17 9.54 -11.23
CA THR A 424 -13.01 10.89 -11.79
C THR A 424 -14.34 11.54 -12.17
N GLU A 425 -15.28 10.80 -12.77
CA GLU A 425 -16.55 11.35 -13.28
C GLU A 425 -17.67 11.35 -12.23
N LYS A 426 -17.67 10.39 -11.30
CA LYS A 426 -18.77 10.20 -10.33
C LYS A 426 -18.35 10.33 -8.88
N ARG A 427 -17.05 10.45 -8.58
CA ARG A 427 -16.53 10.40 -7.21
C ARG A 427 -17.00 9.15 -6.45
N ILE A 428 -17.02 8.02 -7.16
CA ILE A 428 -17.36 6.72 -6.59
C ILE A 428 -16.07 5.90 -6.42
N HIS A 429 -15.82 5.47 -5.19
CA HIS A 429 -14.76 4.50 -4.90
C HIS A 429 -15.31 3.08 -5.04
N LEU A 430 -14.93 2.40 -6.12
CA LEU A 430 -15.28 1.00 -6.34
C LEU A 430 -14.44 0.09 -5.45
N ARG A 431 -15.09 -0.90 -4.82
CA ARG A 431 -14.44 -1.93 -4.01
C ARG A 431 -14.59 -3.29 -4.72
N GLY A 432 -13.53 -3.73 -5.39
CA GLY A 432 -13.52 -4.99 -6.13
C GLY A 432 -13.32 -6.22 -5.25
N LEU A 433 -14.16 -7.23 -5.42
CA LEU A 433 -13.97 -8.55 -4.82
C LEU A 433 -12.98 -9.36 -5.66
N ALA A 434 -11.75 -9.49 -5.18
CA ALA A 434 -10.61 -10.05 -5.89
C ALA A 434 -10.25 -11.46 -5.39
N HIS A 435 -9.59 -12.25 -6.23
CA HIS A 435 -9.16 -13.59 -5.89
C HIS A 435 -8.09 -13.57 -4.76
N PRO A 436 -8.14 -14.44 -3.73
CA PRO A 436 -7.15 -14.48 -2.64
C PRO A 436 -5.70 -14.68 -3.08
N PHE A 437 -5.50 -15.18 -4.31
CA PHE A 437 -4.19 -15.21 -4.98
C PHE A 437 -3.48 -13.84 -4.92
N MET A 438 -4.22 -12.74 -5.06
CA MET A 438 -3.67 -11.38 -5.06
C MET A 438 -3.29 -10.87 -3.66
N PHE A 439 -3.50 -11.63 -2.58
CA PHE A 439 -3.29 -11.18 -1.19
C PHE A 439 -2.25 -12.00 -0.43
N ASN A 440 -1.85 -13.15 -0.96
CA ASN A 440 -0.94 -14.07 -0.29
C ASN A 440 0.51 -13.91 -0.77
N ARG A 441 1.46 -14.26 0.10
CA ARG A 441 2.90 -14.16 -0.16
C ARG A 441 3.38 -15.11 -1.27
N ALA A 442 2.91 -16.35 -1.27
CA ALA A 442 3.39 -17.38 -2.19
C ALA A 442 3.15 -16.94 -3.65
N SER A 443 1.98 -16.39 -3.92
CA SER A 443 1.61 -15.80 -5.21
C SER A 443 2.48 -14.59 -5.58
N GLU A 444 2.81 -13.70 -4.63
CA GLU A 444 3.73 -12.59 -4.90
C GLU A 444 5.13 -13.07 -5.34
N GLN A 445 5.61 -14.19 -4.78
CA GLN A 445 6.91 -14.77 -5.15
C GLN A 445 6.93 -15.41 -6.55
N LEU A 446 5.76 -15.66 -7.14
CA LEU A 446 5.63 -16.14 -8.52
C LEU A 446 5.64 -14.98 -9.54
N MET A 447 5.45 -13.75 -9.08
CA MET A 447 5.44 -12.57 -9.93
C MET A 447 6.86 -12.08 -10.23
N PRO A 448 7.12 -11.47 -11.40
CA PRO A 448 8.41 -10.83 -11.70
C PRO A 448 8.79 -9.75 -10.68
N ASP A 449 7.78 -9.06 -10.14
CA ASP A 449 7.92 -8.14 -9.02
C ASP A 449 6.93 -8.51 -7.91
N SER A 450 7.44 -8.76 -6.72
CA SER A 450 6.66 -9.05 -5.50
C SER A 450 5.63 -7.97 -5.12
N SER A 451 5.78 -6.75 -5.62
CA SER A 451 4.85 -5.63 -5.42
C SER A 451 3.72 -5.55 -6.45
N SER A 452 3.65 -6.48 -7.42
CA SER A 452 2.70 -6.44 -8.54
C SER A 452 1.22 -6.29 -8.11
N PHE A 453 0.85 -6.77 -6.92
CA PHE A 453 -0.51 -6.67 -6.40
C PHE A 453 -0.78 -5.48 -5.47
N ASP A 454 0.25 -4.68 -5.15
CA ASP A 454 0.13 -3.60 -4.17
C ASP A 454 -0.82 -2.50 -4.64
N GLY A 455 -0.79 -2.16 -5.93
CA GLY A 455 -1.69 -1.17 -6.53
C GLY A 455 -3.16 -1.55 -6.38
N HIS A 456 -3.50 -2.83 -6.57
CA HIS A 456 -4.88 -3.30 -6.39
C HIS A 456 -5.36 -3.17 -4.94
N ARG A 457 -4.51 -3.50 -3.97
CA ARG A 457 -4.82 -3.39 -2.53
C ARG A 457 -4.94 -1.94 -2.10
N LEU A 458 -4.01 -1.09 -2.58
CA LEU A 458 -4.03 0.36 -2.38
C LEU A 458 -5.34 0.97 -2.90
N MET A 459 -5.81 0.50 -4.05
CA MET A 459 -7.05 0.93 -4.69
C MET A 459 -8.32 0.28 -4.12
N GLY A 460 -8.23 -0.51 -3.04
CA GLY A 460 -9.38 -1.00 -2.30
C GLY A 460 -9.91 -2.36 -2.74
N ALA A 461 -9.11 -3.16 -3.47
CA ALA A 461 -9.42 -4.56 -3.70
C ALA A 461 -9.53 -5.32 -2.36
N VAL A 462 -10.51 -6.22 -2.28
CA VAL A 462 -10.81 -7.00 -1.07
C VAL A 462 -10.86 -8.48 -1.45
N PRO A 463 -10.24 -9.41 -0.69
CA PRO A 463 -10.32 -10.82 -1.02
C PRO A 463 -11.77 -11.29 -0.94
N VAL A 464 -12.22 -12.00 -1.96
CA VAL A 464 -13.60 -12.46 -2.07
C VAL A 464 -13.93 -13.43 -0.92
N SER A 465 -14.96 -13.08 -0.15
CA SER A 465 -15.57 -13.93 0.88
C SER A 465 -16.96 -13.40 1.23
N ALA A 466 -17.84 -14.25 1.76
CA ALA A 466 -19.16 -13.84 2.20
C ALA A 466 -19.08 -12.75 3.29
N THR A 467 -18.11 -12.85 4.20
CA THR A 467 -17.89 -11.88 5.29
C THR A 467 -17.50 -10.50 4.75
N ASN A 468 -16.54 -10.45 3.83
CA ASN A 468 -16.10 -9.18 3.24
C ASN A 468 -17.19 -8.55 2.38
N PHE A 469 -17.90 -9.37 1.61
CA PHE A 469 -19.01 -8.90 0.80
C PHE A 469 -20.14 -8.31 1.67
N TYR A 470 -20.49 -9.00 2.75
CA TYR A 470 -21.44 -8.50 3.76
C TYR A 470 -20.99 -7.15 4.35
N LYS A 471 -19.73 -7.04 4.78
CA LYS A 471 -19.18 -5.81 5.39
C LYS A 471 -19.24 -4.64 4.41
N LEU A 472 -18.82 -4.82 3.16
CA LEU A 472 -18.87 -3.77 2.13
C LEU A 472 -20.29 -3.25 1.90
N LEU A 473 -21.26 -4.15 1.73
CA LEU A 473 -22.67 -3.77 1.56
C LEU A 473 -23.24 -3.08 2.82
N SER A 474 -22.87 -3.55 4.01
CA SER A 474 -23.29 -2.92 5.27
C SER A 474 -22.78 -1.49 5.42
N MET A 475 -21.60 -1.21 4.87
CA MET A 475 -20.99 0.13 4.81
C MET A 475 -21.49 0.97 3.64
N LYS A 476 -22.54 0.52 2.92
CA LYS A 476 -23.13 1.22 1.77
C LYS A 476 -22.14 1.48 0.62
N SER A 477 -21.14 0.60 0.48
CA SER A 477 -20.11 0.73 -0.56
C SER A 477 -20.65 0.43 -1.96
N PHE A 478 -19.93 0.89 -2.98
CA PHE A 478 -20.06 0.40 -4.34
C PHE A 478 -19.14 -0.80 -4.53
N VAL A 479 -19.72 -1.98 -4.71
CA VAL A 479 -19.00 -3.25 -4.80
C VAL A 479 -18.98 -3.71 -6.24
N LEU A 480 -17.83 -4.19 -6.71
CA LEU A 480 -17.69 -4.84 -8.00
C LEU A 480 -17.52 -6.35 -7.81
N LEU A 481 -18.35 -7.13 -8.50
CA LEU A 481 -18.35 -8.59 -8.46
C LEU A 481 -18.41 -9.17 -9.88
N TYR A 482 -17.50 -10.09 -10.15
CA TYR A 482 -17.56 -10.97 -11.32
C TYR A 482 -17.94 -12.38 -10.85
N PRO A 483 -19.17 -12.87 -11.12
CA PRO A 483 -19.60 -14.16 -10.60
C PRO A 483 -18.75 -15.34 -11.07
N GLY A 484 -18.29 -15.34 -12.33
CA GLY A 484 -17.38 -16.38 -12.82
C GLY A 484 -15.94 -16.21 -12.32
N GLY A 485 -15.55 -14.99 -11.95
CA GLY A 485 -14.31 -14.72 -11.23
C GLY A 485 -13.07 -15.11 -12.04
N ALA A 486 -12.14 -15.84 -11.44
CA ALA A 486 -10.89 -16.23 -12.09
C ALA A 486 -11.10 -17.09 -13.36
N ARG A 487 -12.19 -17.87 -13.44
CA ARG A 487 -12.51 -18.68 -14.63
C ARG A 487 -12.82 -17.83 -15.86
N GLU A 488 -13.47 -16.69 -15.66
CA GLU A 488 -13.75 -15.71 -16.72
C GLU A 488 -12.50 -14.86 -16.99
N ALA A 489 -11.81 -14.41 -15.93
CA ALA A 489 -10.58 -13.62 -16.06
C ALA A 489 -9.44 -14.36 -16.77
N LEU A 490 -9.49 -15.69 -16.79
CA LEU A 490 -8.53 -16.58 -17.44
C LEU A 490 -9.28 -17.51 -18.41
N HIS A 491 -10.18 -16.93 -19.20
CA HIS A 491 -10.87 -17.66 -20.26
C HIS A 491 -9.87 -18.20 -21.31
N ARG A 492 -10.22 -19.33 -21.90
CA ARG A 492 -9.40 -20.07 -22.88
C ARG A 492 -9.71 -19.58 -24.30
N LYS A 493 -8.97 -20.08 -25.28
CA LYS A 493 -9.18 -19.70 -26.69
C LYS A 493 -10.63 -19.95 -27.14
N GLY A 494 -11.27 -18.94 -27.73
CA GLY A 494 -12.65 -19.03 -28.22
C GLY A 494 -13.70 -18.97 -27.11
N GLU A 495 -13.31 -18.58 -25.89
CA GLU A 495 -14.20 -18.38 -24.76
C GLU A 495 -14.46 -16.91 -24.43
N GLU A 496 -13.92 -15.98 -25.23
CA GLU A 496 -14.22 -14.56 -25.11
C GLU A 496 -15.73 -14.30 -25.09
N TYR A 497 -16.14 -13.39 -24.21
CA TYR A 497 -17.54 -12.96 -24.02
C TYR A 497 -18.49 -14.03 -23.48
N LYS A 498 -17.98 -15.17 -22.97
CA LYS A 498 -18.80 -16.18 -22.28
C LYS A 498 -18.88 -15.94 -20.78
N LEU A 499 -20.08 -16.09 -20.22
CA LEU A 499 -20.32 -15.99 -18.78
C LEU A 499 -20.24 -17.36 -18.09
N PHE A 500 -19.18 -17.59 -17.32
CA PHE A 500 -18.97 -18.81 -16.52
C PHE A 500 -19.51 -18.65 -15.10
N TRP A 501 -20.77 -18.25 -15.00
CA TRP A 501 -21.43 -17.96 -13.72
C TRP A 501 -21.80 -19.25 -12.96
N PRO A 502 -21.68 -19.27 -11.61
CA PRO A 502 -22.10 -20.42 -10.81
C PRO A 502 -23.62 -20.65 -10.89
N GLU A 503 -24.12 -21.84 -10.54
CA GLU A 503 -25.59 -22.03 -10.51
C GLU A 503 -26.27 -21.29 -9.35
N LYS A 504 -25.53 -21.00 -8.28
CA LYS A 504 -26.04 -20.49 -7.01
C LYS A 504 -26.27 -18.97 -7.03
N SER A 505 -27.48 -18.56 -6.68
CA SER A 505 -27.92 -17.15 -6.57
C SER A 505 -27.57 -16.44 -5.25
N GLU A 506 -26.50 -16.87 -4.56
CA GLU A 506 -26.19 -16.38 -3.20
C GLU A 506 -25.90 -14.87 -3.14
N PHE A 507 -25.30 -14.30 -4.19
CA PHE A 507 -25.06 -12.86 -4.20
C PHE A 507 -26.35 -12.05 -4.28
N ILE A 508 -27.41 -12.55 -4.92
CA ILE A 508 -28.73 -11.90 -4.97
C ILE A 508 -29.33 -11.82 -3.57
N ARG A 509 -29.25 -12.92 -2.82
CA ARG A 509 -29.72 -12.99 -1.43
C ARG A 509 -28.93 -12.04 -0.52
N MET A 510 -27.61 -11.97 -0.70
CA MET A 510 -26.77 -11.03 0.06
C MET A 510 -27.12 -9.58 -0.25
N THR A 511 -27.23 -9.22 -1.53
CA THR A 511 -27.54 -7.86 -1.98
C THR A 511 -28.91 -7.39 -1.52
N SER A 512 -29.93 -8.24 -1.63
CA SER A 512 -31.30 -7.92 -1.21
C SER A 512 -31.42 -7.70 0.29
N LYS A 513 -30.63 -8.40 1.12
CA LYS A 513 -30.56 -8.18 2.58
C LYS A 513 -30.21 -6.73 2.94
N PHE A 514 -29.44 -6.05 2.09
CA PHE A 514 -29.03 -4.66 2.29
C PHE A 514 -29.82 -3.66 1.44
N GLY A 515 -30.80 -4.14 0.64
CA GLY A 515 -31.53 -3.33 -0.31
C GLY A 515 -30.63 -2.63 -1.33
N ALA A 516 -29.54 -3.30 -1.72
CA ALA A 516 -28.54 -2.75 -2.62
C ALA A 516 -29.04 -2.75 -4.08
N THR A 517 -28.72 -1.69 -4.82
CA THR A 517 -29.06 -1.59 -6.24
C THR A 517 -28.08 -2.44 -7.06
N ILE A 518 -28.59 -3.35 -7.91
CA ILE A 518 -27.76 -4.15 -8.82
C ILE A 518 -27.64 -3.41 -10.14
N ILE A 519 -26.42 -3.21 -10.62
CA ILE A 519 -26.11 -2.69 -11.95
C ILE A 519 -25.49 -3.82 -12.77
N PRO A 520 -26.25 -4.50 -13.65
CA PRO A 520 -25.65 -5.39 -14.64
C PRO A 520 -24.82 -4.55 -15.62
N PHE A 521 -23.66 -5.03 -16.04
CA PHE A 521 -22.87 -4.34 -17.07
C PHE A 521 -22.16 -5.30 -18.01
N GLY A 522 -22.01 -4.88 -19.26
CA GLY A 522 -21.20 -5.56 -20.27
C GLY A 522 -19.98 -4.71 -20.64
N VAL A 523 -18.91 -5.38 -21.03
CA VAL A 523 -17.71 -4.76 -21.58
C VAL A 523 -17.20 -5.59 -22.75
N VAL A 524 -16.78 -4.94 -23.84
CA VAL A 524 -16.24 -5.60 -25.03
C VAL A 524 -15.04 -4.85 -25.60
N GLY A 525 -14.20 -5.58 -26.34
CA GLY A 525 -13.04 -5.04 -27.07
C GLY A 525 -11.72 -5.76 -26.80
N GLU A 526 -11.64 -6.77 -25.93
CA GLU A 526 -10.37 -7.52 -25.70
C GLU A 526 -9.83 -8.17 -26.96
N ASP A 527 -10.72 -8.69 -27.80
CA ASP A 527 -10.41 -9.32 -29.08
C ASP A 527 -9.77 -8.35 -30.08
N ASP A 528 -10.03 -7.05 -29.94
CA ASP A 528 -9.37 -5.99 -30.71
C ASP A 528 -7.98 -5.61 -30.14
N MET A 529 -7.58 -6.21 -29.02
CA MET A 529 -6.35 -5.85 -28.30
C MET A 529 -5.31 -6.94 -28.28
N CYS A 530 -5.73 -8.19 -28.11
CA CYS A 530 -4.82 -9.32 -28.09
C CYS A 530 -5.53 -10.63 -28.44
N ASP A 531 -4.77 -11.57 -29.01
CA ASP A 531 -5.17 -12.97 -29.10
C ASP A 531 -4.53 -13.79 -27.98
N VAL A 532 -5.25 -14.81 -27.49
CA VAL A 532 -4.68 -15.82 -26.59
C VAL A 532 -3.86 -16.80 -27.46
N LEU A 533 -2.52 -16.72 -27.36
CA LEU A 533 -1.61 -17.58 -28.10
C LEU A 533 -1.45 -18.95 -27.43
N LEU A 534 -1.31 -18.97 -26.09
CA LEU A 534 -1.26 -20.19 -25.29
C LEU A 534 -2.16 -20.02 -24.07
N ASP A 535 -3.12 -20.94 -23.92
CA ASP A 535 -3.95 -21.04 -22.72
C ASP A 535 -3.48 -22.20 -21.81
N TYR A 536 -4.23 -22.47 -20.75
CA TYR A 536 -3.89 -23.55 -19.82
C TYR A 536 -3.68 -24.90 -20.52
N GLU A 537 -4.53 -25.27 -21.48
CA GLU A 537 -4.49 -26.56 -22.16
C GLU A 537 -3.25 -26.70 -23.07
N ASP A 538 -2.70 -25.58 -23.52
CA ASP A 538 -1.43 -25.56 -24.23
C ASP A 538 -0.24 -25.61 -23.27
N LEU A 539 -0.30 -24.82 -22.19
CA LEU A 539 0.80 -24.70 -21.23
C LEU A 539 1.11 -26.01 -20.51
N VAL A 540 0.09 -26.79 -20.15
CA VAL A 540 0.28 -28.12 -19.52
C VAL A 540 0.97 -29.13 -20.44
N LYS A 541 1.04 -28.88 -21.75
CA LYS A 541 1.77 -29.72 -22.69
C LYS A 541 3.24 -29.30 -22.82
N ILE A 542 3.64 -28.16 -22.25
CA ILE A 542 5.02 -27.65 -22.32
C ILE A 542 5.89 -28.39 -21.28
N PRO A 543 7.04 -28.94 -21.68
CA PRO A 543 7.97 -29.57 -20.75
C PRO A 543 8.32 -28.66 -19.56
N PHE A 544 8.37 -29.24 -18.37
CA PHE A 544 8.70 -28.57 -17.09
C PHE A 544 7.62 -27.61 -16.54
N TYR A 545 6.53 -27.33 -17.26
CA TYR A 545 5.45 -26.47 -16.77
C TYR A 545 4.76 -27.05 -15.52
N ASP A 546 4.75 -28.37 -15.35
CA ASP A 546 4.16 -29.06 -14.20
C ASP A 546 4.63 -28.50 -12.84
N THR A 547 5.89 -28.08 -12.75
CA THR A 547 6.45 -27.50 -11.52
C THR A 547 5.81 -26.15 -11.21
N LEU A 548 5.61 -25.31 -12.22
CA LEU A 548 4.94 -24.01 -12.08
C LEU A 548 3.45 -24.21 -11.81
N ASN A 549 2.80 -25.13 -12.54
CA ASN A 549 1.40 -25.46 -12.34
C ASN A 549 1.13 -25.94 -10.90
N LYS A 550 1.99 -26.81 -10.37
CA LYS A 550 1.92 -27.28 -8.98
C LYS A 550 1.99 -26.12 -7.98
N ARG A 551 2.92 -25.19 -8.16
CA ARG A 551 3.07 -24.02 -7.28
C ARG A 551 1.87 -23.07 -7.34
N ILE A 552 1.34 -22.83 -8.55
CA ILE A 552 0.21 -21.93 -8.74
C ILE A 552 -1.08 -22.55 -8.19
N ASN A 553 -1.39 -23.78 -8.61
CA ASN A 553 -2.68 -24.38 -8.39
C ASN A 553 -2.71 -25.35 -7.21
N GLN A 554 -1.70 -26.21 -6.97
CA GLN A 554 -1.77 -27.21 -5.88
C GLN A 554 -1.36 -26.63 -4.52
N ASP A 555 -0.28 -25.85 -4.49
CA ASP A 555 0.22 -25.22 -3.27
C ASP A 555 -0.48 -23.88 -2.95
N GLY A 556 -1.28 -23.38 -3.90
CA GLY A 556 -2.00 -22.11 -3.83
C GLY A 556 -3.43 -22.20 -3.25
N VAL A 557 -4.05 -21.05 -3.02
CA VAL A 557 -5.44 -20.97 -2.56
C VAL A 557 -6.39 -21.32 -3.69
N ARG A 558 -7.14 -22.42 -3.54
CA ARG A 558 -8.24 -22.80 -4.43
C ARG A 558 -9.58 -22.33 -3.86
N LEU A 559 -10.40 -21.73 -4.70
CA LEU A 559 -11.79 -21.47 -4.40
C LEU A 559 -12.65 -22.52 -5.11
N ARG A 560 -13.82 -22.81 -4.54
CA ARG A 560 -14.86 -23.64 -5.19
C ARG A 560 -14.37 -25.05 -5.57
N THR A 561 -13.47 -25.64 -4.78
CA THR A 561 -12.97 -27.02 -4.98
C THR A 561 -14.06 -28.09 -4.96
N ASP A 562 -15.19 -27.78 -4.31
CA ASP A 562 -16.28 -28.73 -4.12
C ASP A 562 -17.37 -28.60 -5.21
N THR A 563 -17.18 -27.73 -6.21
CA THR A 563 -18.12 -27.58 -7.34
C THR A 563 -17.60 -28.32 -8.57
N VAL A 564 -18.42 -29.23 -9.11
CA VAL A 564 -18.15 -30.00 -10.34
C VAL A 564 -18.51 -29.19 -11.62
N GLU A 565 -19.05 -27.98 -11.44
CA GLU A 565 -19.47 -27.06 -12.51
C GLU A 565 -18.28 -26.45 -13.29
N GLU A 566 -18.51 -25.92 -14.49
CA GLU A 566 -17.47 -25.26 -15.31
C GLU A 566 -16.77 -24.10 -14.58
N VAL A 567 -17.51 -23.40 -13.72
CA VAL A 567 -16.98 -22.33 -12.87
C VAL A 567 -15.95 -22.83 -11.83
N GLY A 568 -15.97 -24.13 -11.52
CA GLY A 568 -15.03 -24.79 -10.62
C GLY A 568 -13.68 -25.10 -11.28
N ASN A 569 -13.59 -25.03 -12.61
CA ASN A 569 -12.36 -25.23 -13.39
C ASN A 569 -11.48 -23.95 -13.37
N GLN A 570 -11.09 -23.52 -12.17
CA GLN A 570 -10.38 -22.25 -11.94
C GLN A 570 -8.86 -22.41 -11.96
N ASP A 571 -8.33 -23.26 -12.84
CA ASP A 571 -6.88 -23.38 -13.01
C ASP A 571 -6.29 -22.01 -13.31
N LEU A 572 -5.47 -21.50 -12.40
CA LEU A 572 -4.76 -20.24 -12.57
C LEU A 572 -3.53 -20.52 -13.43
N TYR A 573 -3.31 -19.69 -14.45
CA TYR A 573 -2.16 -19.81 -15.34
C TYR A 573 -1.76 -18.43 -15.87
N PRO A 574 -0.49 -18.25 -16.27
CA PRO A 574 -0.07 -17.05 -16.98
C PRO A 574 -0.37 -17.21 -18.48
N PRO A 575 -1.46 -16.63 -19.02
CA PRO A 575 -1.75 -16.74 -20.45
C PRO A 575 -0.64 -16.08 -21.28
N VAL A 576 -0.32 -16.68 -22.43
CA VAL A 576 0.58 -16.05 -23.40
C VAL A 576 -0.26 -15.31 -24.42
N LEU A 577 -0.07 -13.99 -24.51
CA LEU A 577 -0.88 -13.10 -25.33
C LEU A 577 -0.08 -12.59 -26.53
N LEU A 578 -0.72 -12.53 -27.69
CA LEU A 578 -0.22 -11.87 -28.88
C LEU A 578 -0.91 -10.50 -29.02
N PRO A 579 -0.22 -9.37 -28.80
CA PRO A 579 -0.83 -8.05 -28.88
C PRO A 579 -1.18 -7.67 -30.33
N LYS A 580 -2.28 -6.94 -30.50
CA LYS A 580 -2.75 -6.34 -31.77
C LYS A 580 -2.60 -4.82 -31.74
N ILE A 581 -2.81 -4.18 -32.89
CA ILE A 581 -3.07 -2.73 -32.92
C ILE A 581 -4.42 -2.51 -32.22
N PRO A 582 -4.46 -1.78 -31.09
CA PRO A 582 -5.63 -1.76 -30.24
C PRO A 582 -6.81 -1.07 -30.92
N GLY A 583 -7.96 -1.73 -30.87
CA GLY A 583 -9.26 -1.11 -31.12
C GLY A 583 -9.71 -0.24 -29.93
N ARG A 584 -11.02 -0.25 -29.64
CA ARG A 584 -11.61 0.45 -28.49
C ARG A 584 -12.21 -0.50 -27.48
N LEU A 585 -12.26 -0.05 -26.23
CA LEU A 585 -13.08 -0.67 -25.19
C LEU A 585 -14.44 0.02 -25.12
N TYR A 586 -15.49 -0.77 -24.97
CA TYR A 586 -16.86 -0.27 -24.85
C TYR A 586 -17.49 -0.83 -23.58
N PHE A 587 -18.07 0.05 -22.77
CA PHE A 587 -18.76 -0.29 -21.53
C PHE A 587 -20.22 0.10 -21.65
N LEU A 588 -21.12 -0.78 -21.22
CA LEU A 588 -22.53 -0.49 -21.05
C LEU A 588 -22.98 -0.94 -19.67
N PHE A 589 -23.29 0.04 -18.83
CA PHE A 589 -23.94 -0.18 -17.54
C PHE A 589 -25.45 -0.20 -17.75
N GLY A 590 -26.05 -1.36 -17.58
CA GLY A 590 -27.48 -1.59 -17.77
C GLY A 590 -28.36 -0.87 -16.75
N LYS A 591 -29.66 -1.06 -16.90
CA LYS A 591 -30.65 -0.38 -16.06
C LYS A 591 -30.50 -0.78 -14.59
N PRO A 592 -30.53 0.17 -13.64
CA PRO A 592 -30.50 -0.16 -12.22
C PRO A 592 -31.66 -1.07 -11.78
N ILE A 593 -31.34 -2.17 -11.10
CA ILE A 593 -32.29 -3.14 -10.57
C ILE A 593 -32.37 -2.97 -9.05
N GLU A 594 -33.51 -2.45 -8.58
CA GLU A 594 -33.77 -2.20 -7.17
C GLU A 594 -34.12 -3.49 -6.42
N THR A 595 -33.40 -3.78 -5.33
CA THR A 595 -33.72 -4.86 -4.39
C THR A 595 -34.30 -4.36 -3.08
N ARG A 596 -34.35 -3.03 -2.89
CA ARG A 596 -34.90 -2.41 -1.69
C ARG A 596 -36.36 -2.81 -1.49
N GLY A 597 -36.70 -3.27 -0.29
CA GLY A 597 -38.04 -3.76 0.04
C GLY A 597 -38.33 -5.20 -0.39
N ARG A 598 -37.42 -5.86 -1.11
CA ARG A 598 -37.58 -7.24 -1.62
C ARG A 598 -36.83 -8.29 -0.79
N SER A 599 -36.36 -7.94 0.41
CA SER A 599 -35.52 -8.85 1.21
C SER A 599 -36.26 -10.11 1.66
N GLU A 600 -37.56 -10.05 1.96
CA GLU A 600 -38.33 -11.26 2.36
C GLU A 600 -38.66 -12.12 1.14
N GLU A 601 -39.06 -11.50 0.02
CA GLU A 601 -39.28 -12.16 -1.27
C GLU A 601 -38.04 -12.95 -1.71
N LEU A 602 -36.88 -12.29 -1.70
CA LEU A 602 -35.61 -12.86 -2.19
C LEU A 602 -34.91 -13.78 -1.16
N ARG A 603 -35.52 -14.05 0.00
CA ARG A 603 -35.11 -15.19 0.85
C ARG A 603 -35.52 -16.51 0.23
N ASP A 604 -36.62 -16.52 -0.53
CA ASP A 604 -37.04 -17.70 -1.29
C ASP A 604 -36.02 -18.01 -2.40
N ARG A 605 -35.60 -19.27 -2.47
CA ARG A 605 -34.56 -19.71 -3.41
C ARG A 605 -35.01 -19.58 -4.86
N ARG A 606 -36.30 -19.78 -5.17
CA ARG A 606 -36.80 -19.69 -6.55
C ARG A 606 -36.87 -18.24 -7.00
N GLN A 607 -37.37 -17.34 -6.15
CA GLN A 607 -37.40 -15.91 -6.46
C GLN A 607 -35.98 -15.33 -6.62
N ALA A 608 -35.05 -15.71 -5.74
CA ALA A 608 -33.66 -15.32 -5.87
C ALA A 608 -33.03 -15.84 -7.18
N GLN A 609 -33.35 -17.08 -7.57
CA GLN A 609 -32.87 -17.67 -8.82
C GLN A 609 -33.45 -16.99 -10.07
N GLN A 610 -34.73 -16.60 -10.04
CA GLN A 610 -35.33 -15.85 -11.15
C GLN A 610 -34.64 -14.50 -11.35
N LEU A 611 -34.40 -13.76 -10.26
CA LEU A 611 -33.67 -12.51 -10.34
C LEU A 611 -32.22 -12.71 -10.78
N TYR A 612 -31.56 -13.79 -10.34
CA TYR A 612 -30.23 -14.15 -10.79
C TYR A 612 -30.14 -14.36 -12.30
N ILE A 613 -31.07 -15.15 -12.87
CA ILE A 613 -31.15 -15.40 -14.31
C ILE A 613 -31.43 -14.10 -15.07
N HIS A 614 -32.32 -13.25 -14.54
CA HIS A 614 -32.58 -11.94 -15.12
C HIS A 614 -31.32 -11.06 -15.15
N VAL A 615 -30.59 -10.96 -14.04
CA VAL A 615 -29.33 -10.19 -13.98
C VAL A 615 -28.29 -10.73 -14.97
N LYS A 616 -28.15 -12.07 -15.07
CA LYS A 616 -27.26 -12.69 -16.06
C LYS A 616 -27.65 -12.32 -17.49
N SER A 617 -28.94 -12.42 -17.82
CA SER A 617 -29.48 -12.06 -19.13
C SER A 617 -29.26 -10.57 -19.45
N GLU A 618 -29.39 -9.67 -18.47
CA GLU A 618 -29.11 -8.24 -18.68
C GLU A 618 -27.62 -7.98 -18.99
N VAL A 619 -26.70 -8.73 -18.37
CA VAL A 619 -25.27 -8.67 -18.72
C VAL A 619 -25.02 -9.14 -20.15
N GLU A 620 -25.62 -10.27 -20.55
CA GLU A 620 -25.55 -10.80 -21.91
C GLU A 620 -26.11 -9.81 -22.94
N ASN A 621 -27.27 -9.20 -22.63
CA ASN A 621 -27.88 -8.17 -23.48
C ASN A 621 -26.99 -6.93 -23.62
N CYS A 622 -26.32 -6.50 -22.54
CA CYS A 622 -25.37 -5.39 -22.61
C CYS A 622 -24.20 -5.72 -23.53
N MET A 623 -23.61 -6.91 -23.41
CA MET A 623 -22.52 -7.35 -24.29
C MET A 623 -22.98 -7.47 -25.75
N ALA A 624 -24.15 -8.07 -25.99
CA ALA A 624 -24.73 -8.22 -27.32
C ALA A 624 -24.94 -6.86 -28.02
N TYR A 625 -25.51 -5.88 -27.31
CA TYR A 625 -25.65 -4.52 -27.83
C TYR A 625 -24.30 -3.91 -28.21
N LEU A 626 -23.29 -4.04 -27.35
CA LEU A 626 -21.97 -3.47 -27.61
C LEU A 626 -21.26 -4.17 -28.78
N MET A 627 -21.36 -5.50 -28.88
CA MET A 627 -20.81 -6.28 -30.00
C MET A 627 -21.44 -5.86 -31.33
N GLU A 628 -22.76 -5.61 -31.37
CA GLU A 628 -23.42 -5.14 -32.59
C GLU A 628 -23.03 -3.70 -32.93
N LYS A 629 -23.04 -2.80 -31.95
CA LYS A 629 -22.84 -1.36 -32.18
C LYS A 629 -21.40 -1.00 -32.50
N ARG A 630 -20.41 -1.68 -31.91
CA ARG A 630 -18.98 -1.40 -32.17
C ARG A 630 -18.59 -1.63 -33.63
N GLU A 631 -19.27 -2.53 -34.35
CA GLU A 631 -19.03 -2.76 -35.79
C GLU A 631 -19.37 -1.53 -36.64
N LYS A 632 -20.23 -0.64 -36.13
CA LYS A 632 -20.63 0.61 -36.77
C LYS A 632 -19.82 1.81 -36.28
N ASP A 633 -18.84 1.63 -35.39
CA ASP A 633 -18.00 2.74 -34.90
C ASP A 633 -16.90 3.09 -35.92
N PRO A 634 -16.96 4.26 -36.59
CA PRO A 634 -15.91 4.68 -37.53
C PRO A 634 -14.55 4.90 -36.85
N TYR A 635 -14.53 5.01 -35.52
CA TYR A 635 -13.36 5.23 -34.69
C TYR A 635 -12.92 3.98 -33.93
N ARG A 636 -13.48 2.79 -34.21
CA ARG A 636 -13.02 1.53 -33.58
C ARG A 636 -11.52 1.33 -33.75
N ASN A 637 -10.99 1.58 -34.94
CA ASN A 637 -9.58 1.42 -35.27
C ASN A 637 -8.73 2.62 -34.80
N LEU A 638 -7.44 2.40 -34.56
CA LEU A 638 -6.53 3.44 -34.08
C LEU A 638 -6.30 4.59 -35.09
N LEU A 639 -6.17 4.28 -36.38
CA LEU A 639 -5.84 5.30 -37.41
C LEU A 639 -6.92 6.40 -37.55
N PRO A 640 -8.23 6.09 -37.71
CA PRO A 640 -9.25 7.13 -37.74
C PRO A 640 -9.29 8.01 -36.48
N ARG A 641 -8.98 7.42 -35.31
CA ARG A 641 -8.90 8.16 -34.04
C ARG A 641 -7.76 9.15 -34.02
N LEU A 642 -6.57 8.72 -34.42
CA LEU A 642 -5.41 9.59 -34.49
C LEU A 642 -5.65 10.74 -35.48
N LEU A 643 -6.24 10.49 -36.66
CA LEU A 643 -6.58 11.53 -37.62
C LEU A 643 -7.60 12.55 -37.07
N TYR A 644 -8.59 12.07 -36.31
CA TYR A 644 -9.54 12.94 -35.64
C TYR A 644 -8.84 13.81 -34.58
N GLN A 645 -7.98 13.21 -33.75
CA GLN A 645 -7.26 13.90 -32.69
C GLN A 645 -6.21 14.89 -33.21
N THR A 646 -5.52 14.59 -34.32
CA THR A 646 -4.59 15.55 -34.94
C THR A 646 -5.31 16.79 -35.46
N THR A 647 -6.58 16.65 -35.84
CA THR A 647 -7.39 17.74 -36.38
C THR A 647 -8.10 18.54 -35.27
N ASN A 648 -8.56 17.87 -34.22
CA ASN A 648 -9.41 18.47 -33.18
C ASN A 648 -8.71 18.63 -31.82
N GLY A 649 -7.46 18.18 -31.68
CA GLY A 649 -6.69 18.14 -30.43
C GLY A 649 -6.72 16.76 -29.76
N PHE A 650 -5.58 16.36 -29.17
CA PHE A 650 -5.41 15.05 -28.51
C PHE A 650 -6.19 14.89 -27.19
N THR A 651 -6.68 15.99 -26.63
CA THR A 651 -7.54 15.99 -25.43
C THR A 651 -9.03 15.94 -25.77
N THR A 652 -9.39 16.05 -27.05
CA THR A 652 -10.79 16.08 -27.49
C THR A 652 -11.39 14.69 -27.44
N GLU A 653 -12.61 14.61 -26.91
CA GLU A 653 -13.33 13.35 -26.82
C GLU A 653 -13.66 12.81 -28.22
N VAL A 654 -13.14 11.63 -28.52
CA VAL A 654 -13.36 10.98 -29.82
C VAL A 654 -14.83 10.53 -29.91
N PRO A 655 -15.56 10.88 -31.00
CA PRO A 655 -16.91 10.41 -31.23
C PRO A 655 -17.00 8.88 -31.31
N THR A 656 -18.21 8.35 -31.26
CA THR A 656 -18.48 6.91 -31.42
C THR A 656 -19.74 6.74 -32.27
N PHE A 657 -20.26 5.52 -32.35
CA PHE A 657 -21.52 5.21 -33.03
C PHE A 657 -22.72 5.98 -32.46
N GLU A 658 -23.79 6.06 -33.24
CA GLU A 658 -25.07 6.62 -32.79
C GLU A 658 -25.74 5.69 -31.76
N ILE A 659 -25.97 6.22 -30.56
CA ILE A 659 -26.42 5.48 -29.36
C ILE A 659 -27.88 5.04 -29.50
#